data_AF-A0A4Y8VUS9-F1
#
_entry.id   AF-A0A4Y8VUS9-F1
#
_cell.length_a   1.000
_cell.length_b   1.000
_cell.length_c   1.000
_cell.angle_alpha   90.00
_cell.angle_beta   90.00
_cell.angle_gamma   90.00
#
_symmetry.space_group_name_H-M   'P 1'
#
loop_
_entity.id
_entity.type
_entity.pdbx_description
1 polymer ?
#
loop_
_entity_poly.entity_id
_entity_poly.type
_entity_poly.pdbx_seq_one_letter_code
_entity_poly.pdbx_strand_id
1 'polypeptide(L)'
;MKKNRLLVVFAALLNVLGMWADGANLKLHFNFENATGGNVKEVISGGNIVGTLMNNAKVETMGKYHVLNLGSENGYFDMGEGTGKVLAGCSDFSISMYYYVNANQDITGLGNFLFTFSNNPACTQTEGCYYFYTLNTQRVGSSAAGYGSEKSVNATQVSQKGNWVNVVYVQKGTEGTLYVNGQKKASATSNKISEIFGTEAPKYNWIGRSPFDNDVYLKNTKVADIRIYDGALTGSEVTQLALAADDYDNEFRHGTQGNLTTLNTTLKEASTLINGDISIYTADAVAMLSDTYELIKAKSEKETLSQFVIDEYVADLKAAIQNVKATQGMIFTDTELMPAYDSSRGFRHPGGLHTNADFERIKAQLAAGNEKVTKAYNILKNAEFAQPTCATWPVETIIRGGSSGQNYINAARGATIAYQNALRWKIEGNEACAKHAVDVLMAWANTCKGIGGDSNFALAGGLYGYEFAQAAELMRDYEGWKAKDFETFKRWMLDLWYPTIMRFQRSRNDTWRNWRYDATHGGQRPGHYWSNWGLCNTLALMSVGILCDDVFIYNQAMSYYKYDQAELAKANYPWPWAPENTETDKYNGGLNEYIDNLVPHVAEYAGETGAYGKVGQMQETGRDQGHAQMAAGLAVDICQTAWNQGDDLYSYHDNRIAAGIEFQAAYNFDGRDDLPWVNYHYTDCHSAWHQAWVQGGPNGGSRGEMRPYWARVIGHYEGVKGVKMPFSEIALEKMGIDGGPTGAVSGPYDHMGYSVLTCTYDGIADEQHRPTLLTPKMEYDGKIIDHNELGGLENNYIINVNTALPKGKTVKLMPQLPEGVVDTGNWSWNTGETTKDITVTTDKSFIYRATYTNENGIKSEQMFSIAVNADCTPTTISSSIYCNDTWVGATEAVVPCGSNVTLNVAGASGWGDGKWSTGQTGTSITLSSLISDKEIKGQFINQGGLAQTITFRIHVKGLQPCALLNNRLVSDSLDLIVNQGDALVLYANAPENIVNVKYTWSNGTEGKYLDLTEGLTSGDYTLYITGENFDQKLTYHVMVMNEKYVVLEAGKYAIYDVENDAYLTYKNQGETMPSFTPLVKEDGRYDASQVWIAEVKGATTKTPKYNFSCLIGGNTPYLNATKMAKKAYFPYYIRGLIGSDHVAVRTLTKEEYWKANENGVLETKGTAGLTQFPFVFIPVKDEELPTGITNIGVSEKGENINTQYYTVSGVQTHGKTKGVYIQKSTDNTGKVIIKKVIKR
;
A
#
# COMPACT_ATOMS: atom_id res chain seq x y z
N MET A 1 -70.34 -25.57 -1.81
CA MET A 1 -70.22 -26.06 -3.20
C MET A 1 -69.10 -25.30 -3.90
N LYS A 2 -68.12 -26.07 -4.39
CA LYS A 2 -67.02 -25.74 -5.33
C LYS A 2 -65.98 -24.67 -4.94
N LYS A 3 -65.05 -25.16 -4.10
CA LYS A 3 -63.60 -24.88 -4.11
C LYS A 3 -62.95 -25.31 -5.45
N ASN A 4 -61.75 -24.77 -5.70
CA ASN A 4 -60.69 -25.21 -6.62
C ASN A 4 -60.78 -24.76 -8.09
N ARG A 5 -60.01 -23.70 -8.43
CA ARG A 5 -59.12 -23.56 -9.61
C ARG A 5 -58.73 -22.08 -9.75
N LEU A 6 -57.50 -21.71 -9.36
CA LEU A 6 -56.64 -20.63 -9.89
C LEU A 6 -55.54 -20.33 -8.84
N LEU A 7 -54.64 -21.28 -8.61
CA LEU A 7 -53.47 -21.06 -7.74
C LEU A 7 -52.23 -21.82 -8.23
N VAL A 8 -52.16 -22.14 -9.53
CA VAL A 8 -51.12 -23.03 -10.11
C VAL A 8 -50.35 -22.41 -11.29
N VAL A 9 -50.52 -21.11 -11.60
CA VAL A 9 -49.88 -20.53 -12.81
C VAL A 9 -48.61 -19.71 -12.53
N PHE A 10 -48.34 -19.26 -11.30
CA PHE A 10 -47.21 -18.35 -11.04
C PHE A 10 -45.87 -19.01 -10.70
N ALA A 11 -45.84 -20.27 -10.25
CA ALA A 11 -44.57 -21.00 -9.99
C ALA A 11 -43.97 -21.65 -11.26
N ALA A 12 -44.70 -21.65 -12.37
CA ALA A 12 -44.28 -22.31 -13.61
C ALA A 12 -43.50 -21.40 -14.56
N LEU A 13 -43.56 -20.07 -14.42
CA LEU A 13 -42.91 -19.14 -15.37
C LEU A 13 -41.41 -18.90 -15.08
N LEU A 14 -40.97 -19.01 -13.82
CA LEU A 14 -39.54 -18.95 -13.47
C LEU A 14 -38.80 -20.26 -13.77
N ASN A 15 -39.46 -21.41 -13.64
CA ASN A 15 -38.92 -22.70 -14.09
C ASN A 15 -38.82 -22.83 -15.62
N VAL A 16 -39.42 -21.91 -16.38
CA VAL A 16 -39.33 -21.88 -17.85
C VAL A 16 -38.14 -21.05 -18.34
N LEU A 17 -37.56 -20.16 -17.52
CA LEU A 17 -36.41 -19.34 -17.93
C LEU A 17 -35.07 -20.11 -17.91
N GLY A 18 -34.96 -21.19 -17.13
CA GLY A 18 -33.80 -22.10 -17.15
C GLY A 18 -33.82 -23.11 -18.31
N MET A 19 -34.92 -23.23 -19.05
CA MET A 19 -35.13 -24.29 -20.05
C MET A 19 -34.66 -23.93 -21.48
N TRP A 20 -34.11 -22.73 -21.71
CA TRP A 20 -33.74 -22.29 -23.07
C TRP A 20 -32.23 -22.25 -23.35
N ALA A 21 -31.41 -22.83 -22.47
CA ALA A 21 -30.10 -23.38 -22.81
C ALA A 21 -30.10 -24.93 -22.90
N ASP A 22 -31.26 -25.58 -22.70
CA ASP A 22 -31.46 -27.03 -22.91
C ASP A 22 -31.52 -27.40 -24.41
N GLY A 23 -30.83 -26.62 -25.25
CA GLY A 23 -30.63 -26.91 -26.66
C GLY A 23 -29.88 -28.23 -26.86
N ALA A 24 -29.94 -28.76 -28.08
CA ALA A 24 -29.39 -30.06 -28.52
C ALA A 24 -27.89 -30.36 -28.18
N ASN A 25 -27.19 -29.42 -27.54
CA ASN A 25 -25.76 -29.43 -27.23
C ASN A 25 -25.41 -29.69 -25.75
N LEU A 26 -26.34 -29.62 -24.78
CA LEU A 26 -26.03 -30.00 -23.39
C LEU A 26 -25.82 -31.53 -23.29
N LYS A 27 -24.65 -31.98 -22.82
CA LYS A 27 -24.28 -33.42 -22.79
C LYS A 27 -24.11 -34.00 -21.39
N LEU A 28 -23.91 -33.17 -20.37
CA LEU A 28 -23.76 -33.59 -18.98
C LEU A 28 -24.38 -32.55 -18.07
N HIS A 29 -25.16 -32.98 -17.08
CA HIS A 29 -25.73 -32.08 -16.08
C HIS A 29 -25.86 -32.79 -14.71
N PHE A 30 -25.01 -32.41 -13.75
CA PHE A 30 -25.18 -32.79 -12.34
C PHE A 30 -25.87 -31.64 -11.58
N ASN A 31 -27.18 -31.78 -11.36
CA ASN A 31 -27.99 -30.86 -10.57
C ASN A 31 -28.15 -31.27 -9.09
N PHE A 32 -27.56 -32.40 -8.70
CA PHE A 32 -27.55 -32.98 -7.34
C PHE A 32 -28.91 -33.39 -6.73
N GLU A 33 -30.03 -33.24 -7.45
CA GLU A 33 -31.37 -33.66 -7.00
C GLU A 33 -31.47 -35.19 -6.78
N ASN A 34 -30.65 -35.99 -7.49
CA ASN A 34 -30.71 -37.45 -7.49
C ASN A 34 -29.54 -38.10 -6.73
N ALA A 35 -29.25 -37.64 -5.51
CA ALA A 35 -28.21 -38.21 -4.65
C ALA A 35 -28.75 -39.38 -3.79
N THR A 36 -28.12 -40.56 -3.83
CA THR A 36 -28.51 -41.72 -3.01
C THR A 36 -27.29 -42.56 -2.65
N GLY A 37 -27.08 -42.80 -1.35
CA GLY A 37 -26.05 -43.72 -0.85
C GLY A 37 -24.61 -43.35 -1.24
N GLY A 38 -24.28 -42.06 -1.30
CA GLY A 38 -22.96 -41.56 -1.72
C GLY A 38 -22.80 -41.39 -3.24
N ASN A 39 -23.78 -41.83 -4.04
CA ASN A 39 -23.76 -41.68 -5.50
C ASN A 39 -24.68 -40.54 -5.95
N VAL A 40 -24.30 -39.85 -7.03
CA VAL A 40 -25.09 -38.79 -7.66
C VAL A 40 -25.24 -39.13 -9.14
N LYS A 41 -26.48 -39.23 -9.63
CA LYS A 41 -26.76 -39.46 -11.05
C LYS A 41 -26.93 -38.14 -11.79
N GLU A 42 -26.30 -38.01 -12.96
CA GLU A 42 -26.57 -36.87 -13.85
C GLU A 42 -27.91 -37.05 -14.59
N VAL A 43 -28.47 -35.96 -15.15
CA VAL A 43 -29.85 -35.95 -15.65
C VAL A 43 -30.02 -36.05 -17.18
N ILE A 44 -28.96 -35.93 -17.98
CA ILE A 44 -29.03 -35.92 -19.45
C ILE A 44 -29.04 -37.32 -20.05
N SER A 45 -28.17 -38.23 -19.58
CA SER A 45 -28.09 -39.61 -20.09
C SER A 45 -29.15 -40.54 -19.49
N GLY A 46 -30.15 -40.01 -18.78
CA GLY A 46 -31.10 -40.79 -18.00
C GLY A 46 -30.49 -41.42 -16.74
N GLY A 47 -29.37 -40.87 -16.25
CA GLY A 47 -28.68 -41.35 -15.05
C GLY A 47 -27.72 -42.53 -15.28
N ASN A 48 -27.27 -42.74 -16.52
CA ASN A 48 -26.26 -43.76 -16.85
C ASN A 48 -24.84 -43.38 -16.41
N ILE A 49 -24.55 -42.08 -16.31
CA ILE A 49 -23.31 -41.57 -15.72
C ILE A 49 -23.59 -41.29 -14.23
N VAL A 50 -22.77 -41.89 -13.36
CA VAL A 50 -22.91 -41.83 -11.91
C VAL A 50 -21.61 -41.33 -11.32
N GLY A 51 -21.67 -40.22 -10.59
CA GLY A 51 -20.56 -39.73 -9.79
C GLY A 51 -20.64 -40.23 -8.33
N THR A 52 -19.50 -40.22 -7.65
CA THR A 52 -19.35 -40.70 -6.26
C THR A 52 -18.82 -39.57 -5.37
N LEU A 53 -19.47 -39.36 -4.23
CA LEU A 53 -19.03 -38.46 -3.18
C LEU A 53 -17.91 -39.15 -2.38
N MET A 54 -16.75 -38.49 -2.30
CA MET A 54 -15.56 -39.05 -1.68
C MET A 54 -15.20 -38.29 -0.40
N ASN A 55 -14.70 -39.03 0.59
CA ASN A 55 -14.31 -38.52 1.90
C ASN A 55 -15.48 -37.73 2.57
N ASN A 56 -15.25 -36.47 2.96
CA ASN A 56 -16.24 -35.63 3.64
C ASN A 56 -17.26 -34.97 2.69
N ALA A 57 -17.20 -35.23 1.38
CA ALA A 57 -18.14 -34.65 0.44
C ALA A 57 -19.56 -35.19 0.67
N LYS A 58 -20.55 -34.30 0.64
CA LYS A 58 -21.97 -34.64 0.80
C LYS A 58 -22.84 -33.76 -0.07
N VAL A 59 -24.03 -34.24 -0.42
CA VAL A 59 -25.09 -33.39 -0.99
C VAL A 59 -26.00 -32.95 0.14
N GLU A 60 -26.35 -31.67 0.17
CA GLU A 60 -27.28 -31.09 1.15
C GLU A 60 -28.29 -30.17 0.47
N THR A 61 -29.45 -30.00 1.10
CA THR A 61 -30.49 -29.08 0.63
C THR A 61 -30.14 -27.63 1.02
N MET A 62 -30.33 -26.71 0.09
CA MET A 62 -30.12 -25.28 0.23
C MET A 62 -31.30 -24.54 -0.40
N GLY A 63 -32.27 -24.09 0.43
CA GLY A 63 -33.51 -23.52 -0.09
C GLY A 63 -34.24 -24.52 -0.99
N LYS A 64 -34.58 -24.09 -2.20
CA LYS A 64 -35.16 -24.97 -3.25
C LYS A 64 -34.14 -25.87 -3.99
N TYR A 65 -32.84 -25.74 -3.75
CA TYR A 65 -31.78 -26.44 -4.48
C TYR A 65 -31.12 -27.57 -3.68
N HIS A 66 -30.50 -28.51 -4.37
CA HIS A 66 -29.51 -29.43 -3.80
C HIS A 66 -28.10 -29.06 -4.26
N VAL A 67 -27.15 -29.01 -3.33
CA VAL A 67 -25.77 -28.58 -3.61
C VAL A 67 -24.76 -29.60 -3.09
N LEU A 68 -23.64 -29.72 -3.79
CA LEU A 68 -22.46 -30.45 -3.33
C LEU A 68 -21.72 -29.60 -2.30
N ASN A 69 -21.52 -30.14 -1.10
CA ASN A 69 -20.69 -29.57 -0.06
C ASN A 69 -19.40 -30.39 0.05
N LEU A 70 -18.25 -29.78 -0.24
CA LEU A 70 -16.93 -30.43 -0.22
C LEU A 70 -16.38 -30.64 1.20
N GLY A 71 -17.02 -30.08 2.23
CA GLY A 71 -16.59 -30.20 3.62
C GLY A 71 -15.33 -29.39 3.95
N SER A 72 -14.86 -29.52 5.19
CA SER A 72 -13.76 -28.71 5.75
C SER A 72 -12.37 -29.34 5.62
N GLU A 73 -12.28 -30.57 5.10
CA GLU A 73 -11.05 -31.37 5.07
C GLU A 73 -10.62 -31.73 3.64
N ASN A 74 -10.89 -32.95 3.17
CA ASN A 74 -10.43 -33.44 1.88
C ASN A 74 -11.57 -34.05 1.04
N GLY A 75 -12.79 -33.57 1.24
CA GLY A 75 -13.94 -34.00 0.45
C GLY A 75 -13.79 -33.58 -1.01
N TYR A 76 -14.14 -34.49 -1.91
CA TYR A 76 -14.17 -34.23 -3.35
C TYR A 76 -15.28 -35.07 -4.00
N PHE A 77 -15.70 -34.69 -5.20
CA PHE A 77 -16.70 -35.44 -5.97
C PHE A 77 -16.05 -36.01 -7.21
N ASP A 78 -16.11 -37.34 -7.37
CA ASP A 78 -15.64 -38.03 -8.58
C ASP A 78 -16.80 -38.21 -9.54
N MET A 79 -16.79 -37.49 -10.66
CA MET A 79 -17.84 -37.51 -11.68
C MET A 79 -17.81 -38.79 -12.53
N GLY A 80 -16.84 -39.68 -12.30
CA GLY A 80 -16.70 -40.98 -12.99
C GLY A 80 -16.14 -40.87 -14.41
N GLU A 81 -15.65 -41.98 -14.95
CA GLU A 81 -15.07 -42.05 -16.31
C GLU A 81 -16.06 -41.69 -17.42
N GLY A 82 -17.37 -41.88 -17.19
CA GLY A 82 -18.42 -41.50 -18.13
C GLY A 82 -18.39 -40.01 -18.48
N THR A 83 -18.05 -39.17 -17.51
CA THR A 83 -17.87 -37.72 -17.69
C THR A 83 -16.69 -37.41 -18.61
N GLY A 84 -15.56 -38.10 -18.42
CA GLY A 84 -14.40 -37.96 -19.32
C GLY A 84 -14.73 -38.36 -20.76
N LYS A 85 -15.56 -39.38 -20.97
CA LYS A 85 -16.01 -39.78 -22.32
C LYS A 85 -16.87 -38.72 -22.99
N VAL A 86 -17.74 -38.03 -22.22
CA VAL A 86 -18.52 -36.90 -22.74
C VAL A 86 -17.57 -35.79 -23.20
N LEU A 87 -16.63 -35.38 -22.35
CA LEU A 87 -15.68 -34.31 -22.67
C LEU A 87 -14.79 -34.66 -23.88
N ALA A 88 -14.30 -35.90 -23.96
CA ALA A 88 -13.49 -36.40 -25.08
C ALA A 88 -14.26 -36.45 -26.40
N GLY A 89 -15.59 -36.53 -26.36
CA GLY A 89 -16.45 -36.51 -27.54
C GLY A 89 -16.69 -35.12 -28.12
N CYS A 90 -16.35 -34.05 -27.39
CA CYS A 90 -16.59 -32.67 -27.81
C CYS A 90 -15.44 -32.14 -28.68
N SER A 91 -15.79 -31.30 -29.66
CA SER A 91 -14.80 -30.57 -30.48
C SER A 91 -14.57 -29.15 -29.94
N ASP A 92 -15.61 -28.32 -30.03
CA ASP A 92 -15.75 -27.10 -29.24
C ASP A 92 -16.57 -27.46 -28.00
N PHE A 93 -16.30 -26.86 -26.85
CA PHE A 93 -17.01 -27.21 -25.63
C PHE A 93 -17.10 -26.04 -24.66
N SER A 94 -18.08 -26.12 -23.76
CA SER A 94 -18.19 -25.18 -22.65
C SER A 94 -18.48 -25.91 -21.34
N ILE A 95 -17.86 -25.47 -20.26
CA ILE A 95 -18.08 -25.98 -18.91
C ILE A 95 -18.63 -24.85 -18.06
N SER A 96 -19.77 -25.08 -17.41
CA SER A 96 -20.37 -24.12 -16.48
C SER A 96 -20.64 -24.76 -15.12
N MET A 97 -20.44 -23.98 -14.07
CA MET A 97 -20.77 -24.37 -12.70
C MET A 97 -20.94 -23.13 -11.82
N TYR A 98 -21.64 -23.32 -10.70
CA TYR A 98 -21.78 -22.32 -9.65
C TYR A 98 -21.07 -22.80 -8.41
N TYR A 99 -20.39 -21.91 -7.70
CA TYR A 99 -19.73 -22.26 -6.46
C TYR A 99 -19.79 -21.13 -5.45
N TYR A 100 -19.77 -21.51 -4.17
CA TYR A 100 -19.66 -20.61 -3.03
C TYR A 100 -18.45 -21.03 -2.22
N VAL A 101 -17.46 -20.15 -2.08
CA VAL A 101 -16.32 -20.33 -1.16
C VAL A 101 -16.61 -19.55 0.12
N ASN A 102 -16.45 -20.16 1.29
CA ASN A 102 -16.60 -19.45 2.57
C ASN A 102 -15.68 -18.20 2.62
N ALA A 103 -16.20 -17.06 3.09
CA ALA A 103 -15.49 -15.78 3.14
C ALA A 103 -14.09 -15.88 3.80
N ASN A 104 -13.95 -16.73 4.82
CA ASN A 104 -12.73 -16.90 5.61
C ASN A 104 -11.79 -18.00 5.10
N GLN A 105 -12.15 -18.70 4.02
CA GLN A 105 -11.28 -19.72 3.44
C GLN A 105 -10.07 -19.06 2.76
N ASP A 106 -8.87 -19.52 3.09
CA ASP A 106 -7.66 -19.22 2.31
C ASP A 106 -7.61 -20.15 1.11
N ILE A 107 -7.53 -19.54 -0.08
CA ILE A 107 -7.43 -20.21 -1.38
C ILE A 107 -6.24 -19.68 -2.18
N THR A 108 -5.27 -19.02 -1.54
CA THR A 108 -4.13 -18.39 -2.23
C THR A 108 -3.00 -19.38 -2.55
N GLY A 109 -2.89 -20.47 -1.78
CA GLY A 109 -1.89 -21.53 -1.97
C GLY A 109 -2.10 -22.39 -3.24
N LEU A 110 -1.10 -23.23 -3.53
CA LEU A 110 -1.18 -24.26 -4.59
C LEU A 110 -2.27 -25.29 -4.26
N GLY A 111 -3.00 -25.77 -5.26
CA GLY A 111 -4.23 -26.56 -5.07
C GLY A 111 -5.50 -25.74 -5.36
N ASN A 112 -6.55 -25.96 -4.56
CA ASN A 112 -7.85 -25.27 -4.68
C ASN A 112 -8.53 -25.41 -6.05
N PHE A 113 -8.50 -26.62 -6.59
CA PHE A 113 -9.02 -26.95 -7.92
C PHE A 113 -10.53 -27.13 -7.83
N LEU A 114 -11.27 -26.36 -8.62
CA LEU A 114 -12.72 -26.50 -8.70
C LEU A 114 -13.08 -27.71 -9.56
N PHE A 115 -12.44 -27.88 -10.73
CA PHE A 115 -12.57 -29.10 -11.53
C PHE A 115 -11.22 -29.58 -12.06
N THR A 116 -11.11 -30.90 -12.25
CA THR A 116 -9.93 -31.60 -12.79
C THR A 116 -10.38 -32.74 -13.69
N PHE A 117 -9.78 -32.85 -14.87
CA PHE A 117 -9.86 -34.01 -15.77
C PHE A 117 -8.44 -34.50 -16.00
N SER A 118 -8.16 -35.78 -15.79
CA SER A 118 -6.82 -36.35 -16.00
C SER A 118 -6.84 -37.83 -16.38
N ASN A 119 -5.78 -38.29 -17.06
CA ASN A 119 -5.51 -39.72 -17.25
C ASN A 119 -4.67 -40.33 -16.11
N ASN A 120 -4.12 -39.49 -15.24
CA ASN A 120 -3.25 -39.91 -14.15
C ASN A 120 -3.85 -39.49 -12.79
N PRO A 121 -3.71 -40.32 -11.75
CA PRO A 121 -4.19 -39.95 -10.42
C PRO A 121 -3.31 -38.87 -9.76
N ALA A 122 -2.06 -38.75 -10.24
CA ALA A 122 -1.07 -37.72 -9.92
C ALA A 122 -0.17 -37.49 -11.15
N CYS A 123 0.03 -36.23 -11.50
CA CYS A 123 0.83 -35.73 -12.62
C CYS A 123 2.14 -35.12 -12.10
N THR A 124 3.15 -35.06 -12.96
CA THR A 124 4.48 -34.54 -12.63
C THR A 124 4.88 -33.41 -13.58
N GLN A 125 6.12 -32.92 -13.48
CA GLN A 125 6.64 -31.88 -14.36
C GLN A 125 6.66 -32.31 -15.83
N THR A 126 6.93 -33.59 -16.08
CA THR A 126 7.22 -34.12 -17.41
C THR A 126 6.23 -35.20 -17.84
N GLU A 127 5.29 -35.59 -16.98
CA GLU A 127 4.33 -36.65 -17.28
C GLU A 127 2.93 -36.30 -16.76
N GLY A 128 1.92 -36.71 -17.53
CA GLY A 128 0.52 -36.57 -17.17
C GLY A 128 -0.28 -35.71 -18.14
N CYS A 129 -1.45 -36.18 -18.52
CA CYS A 129 -2.42 -35.44 -19.32
C CYS A 129 -3.49 -34.88 -18.41
N TYR A 130 -3.76 -33.58 -18.47
CA TYR A 130 -4.77 -32.97 -17.61
C TYR A 130 -5.42 -31.71 -18.20
N TYR A 131 -6.58 -31.38 -17.65
CA TYR A 131 -7.36 -30.17 -17.87
C TYR A 131 -8.00 -29.75 -16.55
N PHE A 132 -7.83 -28.52 -16.08
CA PHE A 132 -8.39 -28.10 -14.79
C PHE A 132 -8.78 -26.63 -14.74
N TYR A 133 -9.52 -26.25 -13.69
CA TYR A 133 -9.70 -24.87 -13.26
C TYR A 133 -9.40 -24.72 -11.76
N THR A 134 -8.57 -23.72 -11.40
CA THR A 134 -8.20 -23.39 -10.00
C THR A 134 -8.64 -21.99 -9.60
N LEU A 135 -9.02 -21.82 -8.33
CA LEU A 135 -9.55 -20.57 -7.77
C LEU A 135 -8.47 -19.59 -7.30
N ASN A 136 -7.23 -20.03 -7.05
CA ASN A 136 -6.18 -19.17 -6.51
C ASN A 136 -5.73 -18.06 -7.48
N THR A 137 -5.87 -18.33 -8.78
CA THR A 137 -5.48 -17.43 -9.87
C THR A 137 -6.57 -17.33 -10.94
N GLN A 138 -7.70 -18.03 -10.74
CA GLN A 138 -8.77 -18.20 -11.73
C GLN A 138 -8.18 -18.59 -13.09
N ARG A 139 -7.56 -19.77 -13.10
CA ARG A 139 -6.76 -20.27 -14.21
C ARG A 139 -7.30 -21.60 -14.71
N VAL A 140 -7.50 -21.69 -16.02
CA VAL A 140 -7.72 -22.95 -16.71
C VAL A 140 -6.39 -23.43 -17.29
N GLY A 141 -5.89 -24.57 -16.80
CA GLY A 141 -4.62 -25.15 -17.21
C GLY A 141 -4.80 -26.45 -17.96
N SER A 142 -3.97 -26.67 -18.98
CA SER A 142 -4.02 -27.87 -19.82
C SER A 142 -2.64 -28.34 -20.25
N SER A 143 -2.39 -29.65 -20.20
CA SER A 143 -1.13 -30.24 -20.67
C SER A 143 -1.31 -31.67 -21.15
N ALA A 144 -0.57 -32.05 -22.19
CA ALA A 144 -0.47 -33.42 -22.69
C ALA A 144 0.71 -34.21 -22.09
N ALA A 145 1.66 -33.54 -21.43
CA ALA A 145 2.95 -34.14 -21.04
C ALA A 145 3.50 -33.57 -19.71
N GLY A 146 2.64 -33.24 -18.75
CA GLY A 146 3.04 -32.68 -17.45
C GLY A 146 3.18 -31.15 -17.42
N TYR A 147 3.36 -30.59 -16.23
CA TYR A 147 3.22 -29.13 -16.00
C TYR A 147 4.35 -28.26 -16.58
N GLY A 148 5.46 -28.85 -17.01
CA GLY A 148 6.53 -28.15 -17.72
C GLY A 148 6.14 -27.69 -19.14
N SER A 149 5.05 -28.23 -19.70
CA SER A 149 4.55 -27.89 -21.05
C SER A 149 3.11 -27.34 -21.05
N GLU A 150 2.64 -26.86 -19.90
CA GLU A 150 1.27 -26.40 -19.71
C GLU A 150 0.95 -25.15 -20.57
N LYS A 151 -0.23 -25.13 -21.18
CA LYS A 151 -0.86 -23.91 -21.67
C LYS A 151 -2.00 -23.51 -20.74
N SER A 152 -2.17 -22.21 -20.52
CA SER A 152 -3.21 -21.72 -19.63
C SER A 152 -3.92 -20.46 -20.13
N VAL A 153 -5.19 -20.37 -19.72
CA VAL A 153 -6.00 -19.14 -19.76
C VAL A 153 -6.06 -18.64 -18.32
N ASN A 154 -5.46 -17.49 -18.03
CA ASN A 154 -5.20 -17.05 -16.65
C ASN A 154 -5.70 -15.62 -16.42
N ALA A 155 -6.58 -15.43 -15.43
CA ALA A 155 -7.06 -14.10 -15.04
C ALA A 155 -6.13 -13.40 -14.03
N THR A 156 -5.18 -14.14 -13.42
CA THR A 156 -4.21 -13.64 -12.43
C THR A 156 -4.86 -13.00 -11.20
N GLN A 157 -6.05 -13.48 -10.81
CA GLN A 157 -6.81 -12.97 -9.68
C GLN A 157 -7.37 -14.13 -8.84
N VAL A 158 -7.25 -14.04 -7.51
CA VAL A 158 -7.92 -14.96 -6.58
C VAL A 158 -9.44 -14.85 -6.75
N SER A 159 -10.16 -15.98 -6.70
CA SER A 159 -11.61 -15.98 -6.82
C SER A 159 -12.31 -15.24 -5.66
N GLN A 160 -13.49 -14.70 -5.95
CA GLN A 160 -14.36 -14.09 -4.95
C GLN A 160 -14.82 -15.13 -3.91
N LYS A 161 -14.99 -14.67 -2.68
CA LYS A 161 -15.44 -15.49 -1.54
C LYS A 161 -16.64 -14.83 -0.88
N GLY A 162 -17.43 -15.60 -0.16
CA GLY A 162 -18.58 -15.12 0.59
C GLY A 162 -19.87 -14.94 -0.22
N ASN A 163 -19.83 -15.15 -1.55
CA ASN A 163 -20.97 -15.06 -2.45
C ASN A 163 -20.96 -16.22 -3.45
N TRP A 164 -22.12 -16.54 -4.03
CA TRP A 164 -22.20 -17.48 -5.15
C TRP A 164 -21.60 -16.87 -6.43
N VAL A 165 -20.75 -17.66 -7.09
CA VAL A 165 -20.03 -17.27 -8.30
C VAL A 165 -20.39 -18.24 -9.41
N ASN A 166 -20.78 -17.71 -10.56
CA ASN A 166 -20.86 -18.47 -11.80
C ASN A 166 -19.51 -18.43 -12.52
N VAL A 167 -19.02 -19.58 -12.97
CA VAL A 167 -17.89 -19.68 -13.90
C VAL A 167 -18.33 -20.38 -15.17
N VAL A 168 -17.91 -19.84 -16.30
CA VAL A 168 -18.03 -20.49 -17.60
C VAL A 168 -16.69 -20.47 -18.31
N TYR A 169 -16.20 -21.63 -18.69
CA TYR A 169 -15.09 -21.75 -19.62
C TYR A 169 -15.62 -22.14 -21.00
N VAL A 170 -15.22 -21.40 -22.04
CA VAL A 170 -15.63 -21.62 -23.42
C VAL A 170 -14.40 -21.91 -24.26
N GLN A 171 -14.35 -23.09 -24.89
CA GLN A 171 -13.34 -23.47 -25.88
C GLN A 171 -13.93 -23.42 -27.29
N LYS A 172 -13.38 -22.56 -28.15
CA LYS A 172 -13.72 -22.47 -29.57
C LYS A 172 -12.47 -22.65 -30.41
N GLY A 173 -12.33 -23.79 -31.08
CA GLY A 173 -11.09 -24.17 -31.74
C GLY A 173 -9.93 -24.23 -30.75
N THR A 174 -8.89 -23.43 -30.94
CA THR A 174 -7.76 -23.29 -30.01
C THR A 174 -7.89 -22.09 -29.09
N GLU A 175 -8.95 -21.30 -29.17
CA GLU A 175 -9.18 -20.17 -28.27
C GLU A 175 -9.98 -20.60 -27.04
N GLY A 176 -9.38 -20.43 -25.87
CA GLY A 176 -10.04 -20.61 -24.58
C GLY A 176 -10.41 -19.26 -23.97
N THR A 177 -11.66 -19.09 -23.56
CA THR A 177 -12.15 -17.89 -22.89
C THR A 177 -12.74 -18.23 -21.53
N LEU A 178 -12.27 -17.52 -20.49
CA LEU A 178 -12.77 -17.64 -19.13
C LEU A 178 -13.74 -16.49 -18.81
N TYR A 179 -14.93 -16.84 -18.38
CA TYR A 179 -15.96 -15.93 -17.89
C TYR A 179 -16.27 -16.20 -16.43
N VAL A 180 -16.44 -15.15 -15.65
CA VAL A 180 -16.78 -15.20 -14.22
C VAL A 180 -17.88 -14.18 -13.96
N ASN A 181 -19.02 -14.62 -13.43
CA ASN A 181 -20.25 -13.82 -13.30
C ASN A 181 -20.59 -13.09 -14.60
N GLY A 182 -20.48 -13.80 -15.73
CA GLY A 182 -20.78 -13.28 -17.06
C GLY A 182 -19.73 -12.30 -17.61
N GLN A 183 -18.70 -11.94 -16.85
CA GLN A 183 -17.63 -11.05 -17.30
C GLN A 183 -16.50 -11.84 -17.94
N LYS A 184 -16.05 -11.43 -19.13
CA LYS A 184 -14.85 -12.00 -19.76
C LYS A 184 -13.60 -11.59 -18.96
N LYS A 185 -12.93 -12.55 -18.32
CA LYS A 185 -11.73 -12.31 -17.49
C LYS A 185 -10.43 -12.53 -18.26
N ALA A 186 -10.39 -13.55 -19.13
CA ALA A 186 -9.19 -13.87 -19.91
C ALA A 186 -9.56 -14.60 -21.21
N SER A 187 -8.73 -14.40 -22.25
CA SER A 187 -8.76 -15.14 -23.52
C SER A 187 -7.32 -15.51 -23.86
N ALA A 188 -7.04 -16.78 -24.17
CA ALA A 188 -5.73 -17.19 -24.64
C ALA A 188 -5.82 -18.44 -25.53
N THR A 189 -4.75 -18.73 -26.25
CA THR A 189 -4.63 -20.01 -26.96
C THR A 189 -4.50 -21.15 -25.95
N SER A 190 -5.40 -22.13 -26.01
CA SER A 190 -5.47 -23.32 -25.17
C SER A 190 -5.43 -24.58 -26.02
N ASN A 191 -5.05 -25.71 -25.41
CA ASN A 191 -5.03 -27.00 -26.10
C ASN A 191 -6.46 -27.55 -26.23
N LYS A 192 -6.77 -28.21 -27.35
CA LYS A 192 -8.03 -28.95 -27.51
C LYS A 192 -8.01 -30.22 -26.65
N ILE A 193 -9.19 -30.71 -26.27
CA ILE A 193 -9.31 -31.99 -25.55
C ILE A 193 -8.65 -33.14 -26.33
N SER A 194 -8.86 -33.20 -27.65
CA SER A 194 -8.24 -34.19 -28.54
C SER A 194 -6.71 -34.07 -28.62
N GLU A 195 -6.14 -32.88 -28.41
CA GLU A 195 -4.68 -32.66 -28.41
C GLU A 195 -4.05 -33.11 -27.10
N ILE A 196 -4.83 -33.10 -26.01
CA ILE A 196 -4.36 -33.44 -24.67
C ILE A 196 -4.45 -34.93 -24.40
N PHE A 197 -5.62 -35.51 -24.67
CA PHE A 197 -5.93 -36.89 -24.28
C PHE A 197 -5.93 -37.85 -25.49
N GLY A 198 -5.77 -37.34 -26.72
CA GLY A 198 -5.76 -38.15 -27.93
C GLY A 198 -7.08 -38.91 -28.12
N THR A 199 -7.00 -40.24 -28.20
CA THR A 199 -8.17 -41.13 -28.29
C THR A 199 -8.62 -41.70 -26.95
N GLU A 200 -7.88 -41.47 -25.87
CA GLU A 200 -8.22 -41.96 -24.53
C GLU A 200 -9.03 -40.91 -23.78
N ALA A 201 -10.18 -41.29 -23.23
CA ALA A 201 -10.97 -40.37 -22.41
C ALA A 201 -10.35 -40.20 -21.00
N PRO A 202 -10.41 -38.99 -20.40
CA PRO A 202 -10.01 -38.74 -19.03
C PRO A 202 -10.63 -39.73 -18.03
N LYS A 203 -9.78 -40.41 -17.25
CA LYS A 203 -10.22 -41.41 -16.26
C LYS A 203 -10.60 -40.79 -14.91
N TYR A 204 -9.90 -39.72 -14.53
CA TYR A 204 -10.03 -39.07 -13.25
C TYR A 204 -10.69 -37.71 -13.42
N ASN A 205 -11.95 -37.60 -13.00
CA ASN A 205 -12.82 -36.46 -13.30
C ASN A 205 -13.37 -35.90 -11.98
N TRP A 206 -12.68 -34.96 -11.35
CA TRP A 206 -12.96 -34.53 -9.99
C TRP A 206 -13.45 -33.10 -9.87
N ILE A 207 -14.25 -32.86 -8.84
CA ILE A 207 -14.54 -31.54 -8.29
C ILE A 207 -13.90 -31.44 -6.91
N GLY A 208 -13.09 -30.41 -6.68
CA GLY A 208 -12.45 -30.14 -5.38
C GLY A 208 -11.08 -30.77 -5.13
N ARG A 209 -10.51 -31.48 -6.10
CA ARG A 209 -9.24 -32.21 -5.98
C ARG A 209 -8.33 -31.96 -7.19
N SER A 210 -7.05 -31.70 -6.97
CA SER A 210 -6.05 -31.55 -8.05
C SER A 210 -5.45 -32.90 -8.50
N PRO A 211 -4.82 -32.95 -9.68
CA PRO A 211 -4.06 -34.11 -10.13
C PRO A 211 -2.59 -34.01 -9.74
N PHE A 212 -2.22 -33.31 -8.65
CA PHE A 212 -0.81 -33.17 -8.23
C PHE A 212 -0.65 -33.57 -6.76
N ASP A 213 0.46 -34.24 -6.46
CA ASP A 213 0.78 -34.62 -5.09
C ASP A 213 1.13 -33.38 -4.26
N ASN A 214 0.69 -33.36 -3.00
CA ASN A 214 0.87 -32.27 -2.00
C ASN A 214 0.05 -30.99 -2.21
N ASP A 215 -0.74 -30.89 -3.28
CA ASP A 215 -1.68 -29.79 -3.44
C ASP A 215 -2.82 -29.86 -2.41
N VAL A 216 -3.31 -28.68 -1.99
CA VAL A 216 -4.45 -28.64 -1.06
C VAL A 216 -5.78 -28.89 -1.78
N TYR A 217 -6.65 -29.66 -1.12
CA TYR A 217 -8.05 -29.83 -1.53
C TYR A 217 -8.82 -28.52 -1.39
N LEU A 218 -9.86 -28.37 -2.21
CA LEU A 218 -10.77 -27.23 -2.11
C LEU A 218 -11.74 -27.43 -0.94
N LYS A 219 -11.52 -26.68 0.14
CA LYS A 219 -12.25 -26.78 1.40
C LYS A 219 -13.36 -25.75 1.51
N ASN A 220 -14.32 -26.01 2.39
CA ASN A 220 -15.41 -25.09 2.78
C ASN A 220 -16.10 -24.45 1.58
N THR A 221 -16.28 -25.24 0.53
CA THR A 221 -16.82 -24.80 -0.76
C THR A 221 -18.06 -25.62 -1.09
N LYS A 222 -19.09 -24.92 -1.55
CA LYS A 222 -20.29 -25.52 -2.12
C LYS A 222 -20.26 -25.37 -3.64
N VAL A 223 -20.77 -26.36 -4.36
CA VAL A 223 -20.85 -26.39 -5.82
C VAL A 223 -22.26 -26.79 -6.23
N ALA A 224 -22.81 -26.11 -7.23
CA ALA A 224 -24.12 -26.39 -7.79
C ALA A 224 -24.05 -26.45 -9.33
N ASP A 225 -24.96 -27.23 -9.90
CA ASP A 225 -25.30 -27.22 -11.33
C ASP A 225 -24.08 -27.28 -12.27
N ILE A 226 -23.46 -28.47 -12.34
CA ILE A 226 -22.29 -28.73 -13.19
C ILE A 226 -22.77 -29.13 -14.57
N ARG A 227 -22.41 -28.36 -15.60
CA ARG A 227 -22.81 -28.57 -16.99
C ARG A 227 -21.62 -28.69 -17.95
N ILE A 228 -21.72 -29.60 -18.92
CA ILE A 228 -20.83 -29.67 -20.08
C ILE A 228 -21.66 -29.60 -21.36
N TYR A 229 -21.32 -28.65 -22.23
CA TYR A 229 -21.92 -28.44 -23.53
C TYR A 229 -20.97 -28.86 -24.65
N ASP A 230 -21.50 -29.55 -25.66
CA ASP A 230 -20.84 -29.87 -26.92
C ASP A 230 -20.98 -28.70 -27.91
N GLY A 231 -20.29 -27.62 -27.58
CA GLY A 231 -20.26 -26.39 -28.35
C GLY A 231 -19.70 -25.21 -27.55
N ALA A 232 -19.20 -24.21 -28.28
CA ALA A 232 -18.80 -22.94 -27.69
C ALA A 232 -20.03 -22.06 -27.44
N LEU A 233 -20.37 -21.83 -26.18
CA LEU A 233 -21.48 -20.94 -25.79
C LEU A 233 -21.20 -19.51 -26.27
N THR A 234 -22.25 -18.86 -26.74
CA THR A 234 -22.26 -17.44 -27.11
C THR A 234 -22.19 -16.56 -25.86
N GLY A 235 -21.77 -15.30 -26.04
CA GLY A 235 -21.72 -14.34 -24.93
C GLY A 235 -23.08 -14.12 -24.25
N SER A 236 -24.16 -14.19 -25.03
CA SER A 236 -25.54 -14.12 -24.55
C SER A 236 -25.88 -15.31 -23.63
N GLU A 237 -25.58 -16.54 -24.04
CA GLU A 237 -25.81 -17.75 -23.24
C GLU A 237 -24.98 -17.75 -21.95
N VAL A 238 -23.72 -17.29 -22.01
CA VAL A 238 -22.86 -17.09 -20.83
C VAL A 238 -23.49 -16.08 -19.86
N THR A 239 -24.06 -15.00 -20.39
CA THR A 239 -24.70 -13.97 -19.58
C THR A 239 -25.93 -14.53 -18.87
N GLN A 240 -26.77 -15.32 -19.54
CA GLN A 240 -27.93 -15.96 -18.90
C GLN A 240 -27.55 -16.84 -17.73
N LEU A 241 -26.51 -17.67 -17.88
CA LEU A 241 -26.01 -18.51 -16.79
C LEU A 241 -25.51 -17.65 -15.61
N ALA A 242 -24.86 -16.53 -15.88
CA ALA A 242 -24.41 -15.65 -14.81
C ALA A 242 -25.55 -15.07 -13.96
N LEU A 243 -26.69 -14.76 -14.58
CA LEU A 243 -27.85 -14.18 -13.88
C LEU A 243 -28.46 -15.12 -12.84
N ALA A 244 -28.30 -16.44 -12.98
CA ALA A 244 -28.80 -17.41 -12.02
C ALA A 244 -27.98 -17.45 -10.70
N ALA A 245 -26.77 -16.90 -10.67
CA ALA A 245 -25.95 -16.87 -9.45
C ALA A 245 -26.62 -16.09 -8.31
N ASP A 246 -27.32 -14.99 -8.63
CA ASP A 246 -28.04 -14.18 -7.63
C ASP A 246 -29.23 -14.95 -7.02
N ASP A 247 -29.86 -15.86 -7.77
CA ASP A 247 -30.93 -16.72 -7.22
C ASP A 247 -30.35 -17.79 -6.29
N TYR A 248 -29.18 -18.36 -6.60
CA TYR A 248 -28.46 -19.25 -5.67
C TYR A 248 -28.06 -18.52 -4.39
N ASP A 249 -27.57 -17.28 -4.50
CA ASP A 249 -27.20 -16.46 -3.34
C ASP A 249 -28.41 -16.11 -2.47
N ASN A 250 -29.51 -15.69 -3.11
CA ASN A 250 -30.76 -15.42 -2.43
C ASN A 250 -31.32 -16.66 -1.73
N GLU A 251 -31.32 -17.84 -2.36
CA GLU A 251 -31.76 -19.08 -1.72
C GLU A 251 -30.83 -19.52 -0.58
N PHE A 252 -29.51 -19.34 -0.73
CA PHE A 252 -28.54 -19.65 0.33
C PHE A 252 -28.74 -18.76 1.56
N ARG A 253 -29.01 -17.47 1.35
CA ARG A 253 -29.15 -16.47 2.42
C ARG A 253 -30.55 -16.40 3.00
N HIS A 254 -31.59 -16.67 2.20
CA HIS A 254 -32.98 -16.39 2.54
C HIS A 254 -33.97 -17.53 2.23
N GLY A 255 -33.53 -18.63 1.61
CA GLY A 255 -34.43 -19.71 1.17
C GLY A 255 -35.00 -20.59 2.29
N THR A 256 -34.39 -20.61 3.47
CA THR A 256 -34.85 -21.43 4.62
C THR A 256 -34.60 -20.70 5.93
N GLN A 257 -35.61 -20.62 6.79
CA GLN A 257 -35.50 -19.93 8.08
C GLN A 257 -34.62 -20.71 9.06
N GLY A 258 -33.58 -20.06 9.59
CA GLY A 258 -32.73 -20.56 10.67
C GLY A 258 -33.25 -20.21 12.07
N ASN A 259 -32.48 -20.59 13.11
CA ASN A 259 -32.82 -20.38 14.50
C ASN A 259 -32.36 -19.00 15.03
N LEU A 260 -33.33 -18.12 15.31
CA LEU A 260 -33.09 -16.75 15.75
C LEU A 260 -32.72 -16.59 17.24
N THR A 261 -32.65 -17.67 18.03
CA THR A 261 -32.49 -17.57 19.51
C THR A 261 -31.24 -16.79 19.93
N THR A 262 -30.08 -17.11 19.33
CA THR A 262 -28.81 -16.44 19.62
C THR A 262 -28.82 -14.99 19.13
N LEU A 263 -29.43 -14.74 17.97
CA LEU A 263 -29.55 -13.40 17.41
C LEU A 263 -30.41 -12.50 18.29
N ASN A 264 -31.59 -12.96 18.71
CA ASN A 264 -32.48 -12.22 19.61
C ASN A 264 -31.82 -11.90 20.95
N THR A 265 -31.00 -12.81 21.47
CA THR A 265 -30.20 -12.58 22.69
C THR A 265 -29.18 -11.46 22.47
N THR A 266 -28.50 -11.46 21.32
CA THR A 266 -27.46 -10.49 20.97
C THR A 266 -28.06 -9.11 20.66
N LEU A 267 -29.19 -9.05 19.96
CA LEU A 267 -29.99 -7.82 19.75
C LEU A 267 -30.42 -7.19 21.07
N LYS A 268 -30.79 -7.99 22.07
CA LYS A 268 -31.11 -7.49 23.41
C LYS A 268 -29.87 -6.88 24.10
N GLU A 269 -28.71 -7.48 23.96
CA GLU A 269 -27.45 -6.92 24.47
C GLU A 269 -27.13 -5.58 23.80
N ALA A 270 -27.16 -5.51 22.46
CA ALA A 270 -26.95 -4.28 21.71
C ALA A 270 -27.92 -3.17 22.13
N SER A 271 -29.22 -3.49 22.21
CA SER A 271 -30.25 -2.54 22.64
C SER A 271 -30.03 -2.04 24.07
N THR A 272 -29.53 -2.88 24.97
CA THR A 272 -29.21 -2.47 26.35
C THR A 272 -28.07 -1.45 26.36
N LEU A 273 -27.06 -1.62 25.51
CA LEU A 273 -25.94 -0.70 25.40
C LEU A 273 -26.33 0.64 24.76
N ILE A 274 -27.10 0.60 23.66
CA ILE A 274 -27.60 1.79 22.96
C ILE A 274 -28.48 2.66 23.87
N ASN A 275 -29.32 2.03 24.70
CA ASN A 275 -30.23 2.73 25.61
C ASN A 275 -29.61 3.08 26.98
N GLY A 276 -28.33 2.77 27.19
CA GLY A 276 -27.59 3.06 28.42
C GLY A 276 -26.98 4.48 28.46
N ASP A 277 -25.96 4.67 29.30
CA ASP A 277 -25.15 5.89 29.26
C ASP A 277 -24.13 5.81 28.13
N ILE A 278 -24.48 6.40 26.99
CA ILE A 278 -23.62 6.41 25.80
C ILE A 278 -22.55 7.52 25.80
N SER A 279 -22.60 8.45 26.78
CA SER A 279 -21.72 9.64 26.80
C SER A 279 -20.25 9.30 27.08
N ILE A 280 -20.00 8.12 27.62
CA ILE A 280 -18.66 7.60 27.92
C ILE A 280 -18.00 6.91 26.72
N TYR A 281 -18.73 6.69 25.62
CA TYR A 281 -18.25 6.08 24.39
C TYR A 281 -18.11 7.12 23.27
N THR A 282 -17.37 6.78 22.21
CA THR A 282 -17.29 7.64 21.01
C THR A 282 -18.61 7.62 20.24
N ALA A 283 -19.01 8.78 19.71
CA ALA A 283 -20.23 8.92 18.92
C ALA A 283 -20.25 7.99 17.69
N ASP A 284 -19.10 7.84 17.02
CA ASP A 284 -18.98 7.05 15.79
C ASP A 284 -19.23 5.56 16.03
N ALA A 285 -18.66 4.99 17.11
CA ALA A 285 -18.89 3.58 17.47
C ALA A 285 -20.36 3.33 17.83
N VAL A 286 -20.98 4.24 18.59
CA VAL A 286 -22.40 4.13 18.98
C VAL A 286 -23.31 4.25 17.75
N ALA A 287 -22.99 5.16 16.82
CA ALA A 287 -23.72 5.29 15.56
C ALA A 287 -23.62 4.01 14.72
N MET A 288 -22.43 3.43 14.59
CA MET A 288 -22.25 2.15 13.88
C MET A 288 -23.02 1.00 14.53
N LEU A 289 -22.97 0.86 15.87
CA LEU A 289 -23.76 -0.14 16.57
C LEU A 289 -25.27 0.07 16.35
N SER A 290 -25.73 1.32 16.34
CA SER A 290 -27.13 1.65 16.11
C SER A 290 -27.56 1.29 14.68
N ASP A 291 -26.75 1.66 13.68
CA ASP A 291 -26.99 1.32 12.27
C ASP A 291 -27.06 -0.21 12.09
N THR A 292 -26.09 -0.96 12.66
CA THR A 292 -26.06 -2.43 12.63
C THR A 292 -27.26 -3.05 13.36
N TYR A 293 -27.62 -2.54 14.53
CA TYR A 293 -28.76 -3.01 15.31
C TYR A 293 -30.08 -2.84 14.57
N GLU A 294 -30.37 -1.64 14.06
CA GLU A 294 -31.64 -1.34 13.39
C GLU A 294 -31.78 -2.16 12.10
N LEU A 295 -30.70 -2.29 11.32
CA LEU A 295 -30.66 -3.13 10.13
C LEU A 295 -30.99 -4.58 10.44
N ILE A 296 -30.23 -5.19 11.35
CA ILE A 296 -30.32 -6.63 11.61
C ILE A 296 -31.66 -6.96 12.26
N LYS A 297 -32.14 -6.10 13.17
CA LYS A 297 -33.47 -6.23 13.74
C LYS A 297 -34.54 -6.22 12.66
N ALA A 298 -34.54 -5.22 11.79
CA ALA A 298 -35.53 -5.08 10.72
C ALA A 298 -35.51 -6.29 9.76
N LYS A 299 -34.32 -6.77 9.36
CA LYS A 299 -34.20 -7.99 8.54
C LYS A 299 -34.71 -9.23 9.28
N SER A 300 -34.35 -9.41 10.55
CA SER A 300 -34.79 -10.57 11.34
C SER A 300 -36.30 -10.65 11.58
N GLU A 301 -36.99 -9.50 11.57
CA GLU A 301 -38.43 -9.41 11.76
C GLU A 301 -39.23 -9.57 10.45
N LYS A 302 -38.60 -9.31 9.29
CA LYS A 302 -39.31 -9.08 8.03
C LYS A 302 -38.87 -9.98 6.88
N GLU A 303 -37.69 -10.56 6.96
CA GLU A 303 -37.12 -11.44 5.95
C GLU A 303 -36.94 -12.84 6.51
N THR A 304 -36.96 -13.83 5.62
CA THR A 304 -36.46 -15.16 5.95
C THR A 304 -34.93 -15.08 6.01
N LEU A 305 -34.33 -15.51 7.11
CA LEU A 305 -32.86 -15.53 7.27
C LEU A 305 -32.39 -16.96 7.44
N SER A 306 -31.45 -17.40 6.61
CA SER A 306 -30.79 -18.70 6.79
C SER A 306 -29.90 -18.69 8.02
N GLN A 307 -29.57 -19.88 8.53
CA GLN A 307 -28.69 -19.99 9.70
C GLN A 307 -27.34 -19.30 9.45
N PHE A 308 -26.85 -19.36 8.21
CA PHE A 308 -25.62 -18.68 7.81
C PHE A 308 -25.70 -17.15 8.04
N VAL A 309 -26.75 -16.50 7.54
CA VAL A 309 -26.96 -15.05 7.72
C VAL A 309 -27.18 -14.68 9.19
N ILE A 310 -27.89 -15.53 9.94
CA ILE A 310 -28.08 -15.34 11.38
C ILE A 310 -26.74 -15.36 12.12
N ASP A 311 -25.85 -16.29 11.78
CA ASP A 311 -24.53 -16.40 12.40
C ASP A 311 -23.62 -15.21 12.04
N GLU A 312 -23.68 -14.72 10.79
CA GLU A 312 -23.02 -13.47 10.36
C GLU A 312 -23.54 -12.27 11.19
N TYR A 313 -24.85 -12.09 11.27
CA TYR A 313 -25.45 -10.99 12.05
C TYR A 313 -25.15 -11.06 13.54
N VAL A 314 -25.08 -12.25 14.13
CA VAL A 314 -24.64 -12.43 15.52
C VAL A 314 -23.18 -12.01 15.68
N ALA A 315 -22.31 -12.37 14.74
CA ALA A 315 -20.90 -11.99 14.77
C ALA A 315 -20.74 -10.46 14.63
N ASP A 316 -21.44 -9.84 13.68
CA ASP A 316 -21.42 -8.40 13.43
C ASP A 316 -21.91 -7.61 14.64
N LEU A 317 -23.04 -8.00 15.24
CA LEU A 317 -23.54 -7.36 16.46
C LEU A 317 -22.58 -7.51 17.63
N LYS A 318 -22.00 -8.70 17.83
CA LYS A 318 -21.01 -8.91 18.90
C LYS A 318 -19.77 -8.05 18.68
N ALA A 319 -19.28 -7.95 17.44
CA ALA A 319 -18.16 -7.09 17.10
C ALA A 319 -18.49 -5.61 17.36
N ALA A 320 -19.65 -5.13 16.92
CA ALA A 320 -20.10 -3.76 17.15
C ALA A 320 -20.26 -3.44 18.65
N ILE A 321 -20.80 -4.37 19.45
CA ILE A 321 -20.89 -4.23 20.92
C ILE A 321 -19.50 -4.12 21.54
N GLN A 322 -18.56 -4.99 21.16
CA GLN A 322 -17.19 -4.97 21.67
C GLN A 322 -16.47 -3.67 21.29
N ASN A 323 -16.66 -3.22 20.05
CA ASN A 323 -16.11 -1.98 19.53
C ASN A 323 -16.61 -0.76 20.35
N VAL A 324 -17.91 -0.65 20.62
CA VAL A 324 -18.42 0.42 21.51
C VAL A 324 -17.81 0.32 22.90
N LYS A 325 -17.78 -0.88 23.51
CA LYS A 325 -17.16 -1.06 24.84
C LYS A 325 -15.69 -0.66 24.85
N ALA A 326 -14.97 -0.89 23.75
CA ALA A 326 -13.56 -0.52 23.61
C ALA A 326 -13.34 0.99 23.56
N THR A 327 -14.33 1.80 23.17
CA THR A 327 -14.18 3.26 23.10
C THR A 327 -14.46 4.00 24.40
N GLN A 328 -14.68 3.27 25.50
CA GLN A 328 -14.92 3.87 26.80
C GLN A 328 -13.77 4.80 27.21
N GLY A 329 -14.06 6.10 27.38
CA GLY A 329 -13.09 7.12 27.78
C GLY A 329 -12.06 7.51 26.71
N MET A 330 -12.22 7.10 25.44
CA MET A 330 -11.33 7.51 24.36
C MET A 330 -11.53 8.97 23.95
N ILE A 331 -10.43 9.67 23.65
CA ILE A 331 -10.42 11.07 23.22
C ILE A 331 -9.60 11.21 21.93
N PHE A 332 -10.18 11.84 20.92
CA PHE A 332 -9.55 12.11 19.62
C PHE A 332 -9.29 13.61 19.47
N THR A 333 -8.03 14.03 19.58
CA THR A 333 -7.59 15.42 19.39
C THR A 333 -6.85 15.53 18.05
N ASP A 334 -7.26 16.46 17.19
CA ASP A 334 -6.64 16.66 15.87
C ASP A 334 -5.15 17.02 15.98
N THR A 335 -4.35 16.52 15.04
CA THR A 335 -2.88 16.66 15.07
C THR A 335 -2.43 18.13 15.08
N GLU A 336 -3.14 19.03 14.40
CA GLU A 336 -2.82 20.47 14.37
C GLU A 336 -3.01 21.16 15.73
N LEU A 337 -3.82 20.57 16.62
CA LEU A 337 -4.11 21.10 17.95
C LEU A 337 -3.21 20.49 19.04
N MET A 338 -2.27 19.61 18.67
CA MET A 338 -1.34 19.03 19.63
C MET A 338 -0.29 20.05 20.07
N PRO A 339 0.05 20.11 21.37
CA PRO A 339 1.13 20.97 21.84
C PRO A 339 2.45 20.59 21.17
N ALA A 340 3.27 21.59 20.86
CA ALA A 340 4.61 21.35 20.33
C ALA A 340 5.43 20.51 21.33
N TYR A 341 6.24 19.60 20.82
CA TYR A 341 7.11 18.77 21.64
C TYR A 341 8.14 19.65 22.37
N ASP A 342 8.20 19.51 23.71
CA ASP A 342 9.19 20.21 24.54
C ASP A 342 10.60 19.67 24.20
N SER A 343 11.53 20.55 23.83
CA SER A 343 12.93 20.19 23.56
C SER A 343 13.82 20.32 24.81
N SER A 344 13.33 20.85 25.92
CA SER A 344 14.09 20.94 27.17
C SER A 344 14.07 19.61 27.92
N ARG A 345 14.81 18.62 27.42
CA ARG A 345 14.80 17.23 27.92
C ARG A 345 16.00 16.82 28.77
N GLY A 346 16.88 17.75 29.11
CA GLY A 346 18.03 17.51 29.99
C GLY A 346 19.26 16.92 29.30
N PHE A 347 19.19 16.64 28.00
CA PHE A 347 20.35 16.34 27.17
C PHE A 347 21.37 17.49 27.23
N ARG A 348 22.66 17.12 27.21
CA ARG A 348 23.76 18.08 27.05
C ARG A 348 23.95 18.38 25.57
N HIS A 349 24.16 19.65 25.22
CA HIS A 349 24.41 20.11 23.85
C HIS A 349 25.60 21.09 23.77
N PRO A 350 26.55 20.91 22.82
CA PRO A 350 26.77 19.67 22.09
C PRO A 350 27.07 18.54 23.07
N GLY A 351 26.46 17.37 22.88
CA GLY A 351 26.69 16.21 23.76
C GLY A 351 26.70 14.89 23.02
N GLY A 352 27.03 14.92 21.73
CA GLY A 352 27.39 13.75 20.95
C GLY A 352 28.82 13.29 21.27
N LEU A 353 29.68 13.15 20.26
CA LEU A 353 31.09 12.79 20.43
C LEU A 353 31.94 13.88 21.11
N HIS A 354 31.49 15.14 21.08
CA HIS A 354 32.21 16.28 21.63
C HIS A 354 31.30 17.13 22.50
N THR A 355 31.90 17.79 23.49
CA THR A 355 31.27 18.76 24.37
C THR A 355 31.93 20.13 24.26
N ASN A 356 31.29 21.17 24.81
CA ASN A 356 31.93 22.48 24.92
C ASN A 356 33.23 22.42 25.75
N ALA A 357 33.31 21.55 26.77
CA ALA A 357 34.53 21.38 27.57
C ALA A 357 35.70 20.85 26.73
N ASP A 358 35.43 19.98 25.75
CA ASP A 358 36.46 19.50 24.83
C ASP A 358 37.01 20.64 23.97
N PHE A 359 36.15 21.49 23.42
CA PHE A 359 36.60 22.62 22.60
C PHE A 359 37.37 23.66 23.41
N GLU A 360 36.98 23.93 24.66
CA GLU A 360 37.74 24.81 25.54
C GLU A 360 39.12 24.22 25.88
N ARG A 361 39.22 22.90 26.11
CA ARG A 361 40.51 22.21 26.26
C ARG A 361 41.39 22.36 25.02
N ILE A 362 40.85 22.12 23.83
CA ILE A 362 41.58 22.25 22.56
C ILE A 362 42.12 23.68 22.39
N LYS A 363 41.28 24.70 22.61
CA LYS A 363 41.68 26.11 22.51
C LYS A 363 42.79 26.46 23.50
N ALA A 364 42.68 25.98 24.75
CA ALA A 364 43.70 26.20 25.76
C ALA A 364 45.03 25.54 25.38
N GLN A 365 45.01 24.30 24.88
CA GLN A 365 46.21 23.59 24.42
C GLN A 365 46.84 24.24 23.19
N LEU A 366 46.04 24.76 22.24
CA LEU A 366 46.54 25.54 21.11
C LEU A 366 47.19 26.85 21.56
N ALA A 367 46.58 27.57 22.50
CA ALA A 367 47.14 28.78 23.08
C ALA A 367 48.45 28.52 23.85
N ALA A 368 48.56 27.36 24.50
CA ALA A 368 49.76 26.91 25.19
C ALA A 368 50.85 26.34 24.26
N GLY A 369 50.58 26.22 22.95
CA GLY A 369 51.53 25.67 21.98
C GLY A 369 51.76 24.16 22.10
N ASN A 370 50.78 23.39 22.57
CA ASN A 370 50.87 21.93 22.63
C ASN A 370 51.19 21.36 21.24
N GLU A 371 52.32 20.67 21.11
CA GLU A 371 52.86 20.26 19.80
C GLU A 371 51.95 19.27 19.06
N LYS A 372 51.40 18.27 19.77
CA LYS A 372 50.53 17.24 19.18
C LYS A 372 49.23 17.86 18.68
N VAL A 373 48.57 18.66 19.53
CA VAL A 373 47.29 19.31 19.22
C VAL A 373 47.47 20.34 18.09
N THR A 374 48.56 21.11 18.10
CA THR A 374 48.87 22.08 17.03
C THR A 374 49.06 21.40 15.68
N LYS A 375 49.80 20.28 15.63
CA LYS A 375 49.96 19.50 14.40
C LYS A 375 48.64 18.91 13.92
N ALA A 376 47.84 18.32 14.82
CA ALA A 376 46.53 17.77 14.49
C ALA A 376 45.57 18.85 13.96
N TYR A 377 45.59 20.04 14.57
CA TYR A 377 44.80 21.18 14.11
C TYR A 377 45.24 21.66 12.72
N ASN A 378 46.54 21.69 12.44
CA ASN A 378 47.04 22.03 11.10
C ASN A 378 46.65 20.99 10.05
N ILE A 379 46.55 19.69 10.40
CA ILE A 379 46.01 18.66 9.51
C ILE A 379 44.54 18.95 9.18
N LEU A 380 43.71 19.29 10.18
CA LEU A 380 42.33 19.70 9.94
C LEU A 380 42.26 20.94 9.04
N LYS A 381 43.01 21.99 9.38
CA LYS A 381 42.98 23.28 8.66
C LYS A 381 43.38 23.16 7.18
N ASN A 382 44.27 22.23 6.86
CA ASN A 382 44.75 21.98 5.51
C ASN A 382 43.95 20.90 4.75
N ALA A 383 43.00 20.24 5.40
CA ALA A 383 42.19 19.21 4.75
C ALA A 383 41.26 19.81 3.69
N GLU A 384 41.11 19.12 2.56
CA GLU A 384 40.24 19.55 1.44
C GLU A 384 38.78 19.71 1.88
N PHE A 385 38.29 18.74 2.66
CA PHE A 385 36.90 18.72 3.15
C PHE A 385 36.66 19.74 4.28
N ALA A 386 37.69 20.32 4.87
CA ALA A 386 37.59 21.37 5.87
C ALA A 386 37.58 22.79 5.27
N GLN A 387 37.61 22.93 3.94
CA GLN A 387 37.53 24.23 3.29
C GLN A 387 36.07 24.66 3.10
N PRO A 388 35.72 25.93 3.37
CA PRO A 388 34.34 26.44 3.25
C PRO A 388 33.86 26.57 1.79
N THR A 389 34.69 26.16 0.82
CA THR A 389 34.41 26.14 -0.61
C THR A 389 34.28 24.72 -1.18
N CYS A 390 34.41 23.68 -0.35
CA CYS A 390 34.33 22.30 -0.80
C CYS A 390 32.91 22.00 -1.34
N ALA A 391 32.79 21.21 -2.40
CA ALA A 391 31.48 20.85 -2.94
C ALA A 391 30.90 19.63 -2.23
N THR A 392 29.57 19.55 -2.16
CA THR A 392 28.83 18.37 -1.70
C THR A 392 27.90 17.85 -2.80
N TRP A 393 27.52 16.57 -2.73
CA TRP A 393 26.81 15.88 -3.82
C TRP A 393 25.57 15.13 -3.31
N PRO A 394 24.54 15.84 -2.83
CA PRO A 394 23.32 15.21 -2.34
C PRO A 394 22.62 14.41 -3.45
N VAL A 395 22.09 13.25 -3.08
CA VAL A 395 21.34 12.35 -3.97
C VAL A 395 19.95 12.11 -3.43
N GLU A 396 18.97 11.92 -4.31
CA GLU A 396 17.57 11.68 -3.91
C GLU A 396 17.42 10.34 -3.17
N THR A 397 18.15 9.30 -3.58
CA THR A 397 18.22 8.02 -2.87
C THR A 397 19.67 7.57 -2.71
N ILE A 398 20.06 7.30 -1.46
CA ILE A 398 21.34 6.69 -1.13
C ILE A 398 21.25 5.20 -1.43
N ILE A 399 22.14 4.67 -2.28
CA ILE A 399 22.21 3.26 -2.65
C ILE A 399 23.53 2.67 -2.17
N ARG A 400 23.45 1.64 -1.33
CA ARG A 400 24.60 0.84 -0.86
C ARG A 400 24.32 -0.65 -1.07
N GLY A 401 25.25 -1.34 -1.73
CA GLY A 401 25.04 -2.72 -2.20
C GLY A 401 24.23 -2.84 -3.50
N GLY A 402 24.03 -4.07 -3.96
CA GLY A 402 23.16 -4.43 -5.09
C GLY A 402 23.78 -4.31 -6.48
N SER A 403 23.02 -4.76 -7.49
CA SER A 403 23.40 -4.77 -8.92
C SER A 403 23.12 -3.46 -9.66
N SER A 404 22.39 -2.53 -9.04
CA SER A 404 21.97 -1.24 -9.64
C SER A 404 23.03 -0.13 -9.58
N GLY A 405 24.25 -0.44 -9.13
CA GLY A 405 25.28 0.56 -8.82
C GLY A 405 25.09 1.18 -7.43
N GLN A 406 26.15 1.80 -6.89
CA GLN A 406 26.18 2.34 -5.53
C GLN A 406 26.65 3.79 -5.53
N ASN A 407 26.04 4.65 -4.69
CA ASN A 407 26.37 6.09 -4.61
C ASN A 407 26.58 6.58 -3.17
N TYR A 408 26.55 5.66 -2.18
CA TYR A 408 26.62 5.98 -0.76
C TYR A 408 27.83 6.83 -0.35
N ILE A 409 28.94 6.75 -1.10
CA ILE A 409 30.16 7.51 -0.81
C ILE A 409 29.91 9.03 -0.85
N ASN A 410 28.88 9.48 -1.57
CA ASN A 410 28.49 10.88 -1.57
C ASN A 410 27.99 11.32 -0.19
N ALA A 411 27.19 10.48 0.50
CA ALA A 411 26.69 10.76 1.84
C ALA A 411 27.83 10.79 2.86
N ALA A 412 28.74 9.81 2.80
CA ALA A 412 29.95 9.76 3.63
C ALA A 412 30.78 11.05 3.54
N ARG A 413 31.03 11.51 2.31
CA ARG A 413 31.75 12.77 2.05
C ARG A 413 30.97 13.98 2.54
N GLY A 414 29.66 14.03 2.28
CA GLY A 414 28.79 15.12 2.72
C GLY A 414 28.81 15.31 4.24
N ALA A 415 28.64 14.22 5.00
CA ALA A 415 28.71 14.25 6.46
C ALA A 415 30.10 14.66 6.96
N THR A 416 31.17 14.14 6.34
CA THR A 416 32.55 14.48 6.66
C THR A 416 32.85 15.98 6.41
N ILE A 417 32.42 16.53 5.29
CA ILE A 417 32.61 17.96 4.95
C ILE A 417 31.91 18.84 5.98
N ALA A 418 30.66 18.51 6.33
CA ALA A 418 29.90 19.25 7.34
C ALA A 418 30.60 19.21 8.70
N TYR A 419 31.04 18.02 9.14
CA TYR A 419 31.72 17.84 10.41
C TYR A 419 33.07 18.56 10.50
N GLN A 420 33.92 18.46 9.48
CA GLN A 420 35.23 19.13 9.50
C GLN A 420 35.09 20.66 9.53
N ASN A 421 34.12 21.20 8.80
CA ASN A 421 33.82 22.64 8.86
C ASN A 421 33.22 23.03 10.23
N ALA A 422 32.40 22.17 10.84
CA ALA A 422 31.88 22.38 12.19
C ALA A 422 33.00 22.37 13.26
N LEU A 423 34.01 21.49 13.13
CA LEU A 423 35.18 21.50 14.01
C LEU A 423 35.97 22.81 13.88
N ARG A 424 36.19 23.30 12.65
CA ARG A 424 36.84 24.61 12.45
C ARG A 424 36.02 25.74 13.06
N TRP A 425 34.70 25.73 12.91
CA TRP A 425 33.83 26.69 13.59
C TRP A 425 34.05 26.67 15.11
N LYS A 426 33.97 25.49 15.74
CA LYS A 426 34.09 25.35 17.20
C LYS A 426 35.46 25.70 17.75
N ILE A 427 36.53 25.48 16.98
CA ILE A 427 37.91 25.73 17.42
C ILE A 427 38.36 27.16 17.13
N GLU A 428 38.19 27.68 15.91
CA GLU A 428 38.70 29.01 15.50
C GLU A 428 37.63 30.10 15.35
N GLY A 429 36.33 29.78 15.46
CA GLY A 429 35.26 30.77 15.28
C GLY A 429 35.07 31.23 13.82
N ASN A 430 35.42 30.40 12.84
CA ASN A 430 35.34 30.75 11.44
C ASN A 430 33.89 30.66 10.90
N GLU A 431 33.23 31.81 10.76
CA GLU A 431 31.85 31.90 10.28
C GLU A 431 31.63 31.36 8.87
N ALA A 432 32.62 31.43 7.97
CA ALA A 432 32.48 30.87 6.63
C ALA A 432 32.40 29.34 6.68
N CYS A 433 33.19 28.69 7.55
CA CYS A 433 33.08 27.26 7.82
C CYS A 433 31.75 26.92 8.50
N ALA A 434 31.31 27.71 9.48
CA ALA A 434 30.01 27.51 10.15
C ALA A 434 28.85 27.53 9.15
N LYS A 435 28.80 28.57 8.30
CA LYS A 435 27.81 28.69 7.23
C LYS A 435 27.88 27.50 6.27
N HIS A 436 29.08 27.12 5.85
CA HIS A 436 29.25 26.02 4.90
C HIS A 436 28.81 24.66 5.47
N ALA A 437 29.09 24.39 6.75
CA ALA A 437 28.60 23.18 7.41
C ALA A 437 27.07 23.09 7.35
N VAL A 438 26.37 24.18 7.69
CA VAL A 438 24.90 24.25 7.60
C VAL A 438 24.40 24.15 6.17
N ASP A 439 25.04 24.82 5.21
CA ASP A 439 24.66 24.73 3.78
C ASP A 439 24.72 23.27 3.28
N VAL A 440 25.76 22.51 3.67
CA VAL A 440 25.90 21.09 3.31
C VAL A 440 24.82 20.24 3.99
N LEU A 441 24.59 20.42 5.29
CA LEU A 441 23.56 19.70 6.04
C LEU A 441 22.17 19.90 5.41
N MET A 442 21.83 21.15 5.09
CA MET A 442 20.54 21.49 4.48
C MET A 442 20.44 21.04 3.01
N ALA A 443 21.54 21.02 2.25
CA ALA A 443 21.54 20.48 0.88
C ALA A 443 21.16 18.99 0.87
N TRP A 444 21.66 18.21 1.83
CA TRP A 444 21.30 16.80 2.00
C TRP A 444 19.86 16.62 2.49
N ALA A 445 19.44 17.33 3.54
CA ALA A 445 18.09 17.21 4.09
C ALA A 445 16.98 17.59 3.08
N ASN A 446 17.24 18.60 2.24
CA ASN A 446 16.28 19.03 1.22
C ASN A 446 16.18 18.06 0.04
N THR A 447 17.24 17.31 -0.27
CA THR A 447 17.34 16.48 -1.48
C THR A 447 17.07 15.01 -1.22
N CYS A 448 17.62 14.43 -0.16
CA CYS A 448 17.60 12.98 0.07
C CYS A 448 16.25 12.52 0.66
N LYS A 449 15.58 11.59 -0.02
CA LYS A 449 14.25 11.05 0.32
C LYS A 449 14.24 9.55 0.59
N GLY A 450 15.34 8.84 0.32
CA GLY A 450 15.41 7.39 0.46
C GLY A 450 16.80 6.85 0.76
N ILE A 451 16.84 5.69 1.41
CA ILE A 451 18.03 4.85 1.59
C ILE A 451 17.67 3.45 1.12
N GLY A 452 18.45 2.88 0.20
CA GLY A 452 18.17 1.60 -0.44
C GLY A 452 19.44 0.88 -0.92
N GLY A 453 19.24 -0.11 -1.78
CA GLY A 453 20.26 -1.07 -2.21
C GLY A 453 19.90 -2.50 -1.80
N ASP A 454 20.90 -3.38 -1.69
CA ASP A 454 20.70 -4.67 -1.03
C ASP A 454 20.75 -4.50 0.50
N SER A 455 20.90 -5.58 1.27
CA SER A 455 21.01 -5.52 2.74
C SER A 455 21.96 -4.44 3.29
N ASN A 456 23.00 -4.04 2.55
CA ASN A 456 23.96 -3.01 2.95
C ASN A 456 23.36 -1.60 3.10
N PHE A 457 22.10 -1.35 2.69
CA PHE A 457 21.41 -0.10 3.00
C PHE A 457 21.40 0.20 4.51
N ALA A 458 21.37 -0.84 5.36
CA ALA A 458 21.41 -0.71 6.82
C ALA A 458 22.75 -0.16 7.34
N LEU A 459 23.86 -0.46 6.66
CA LEU A 459 25.16 0.16 6.97
C LEU A 459 25.17 1.64 6.58
N ALA A 460 24.51 2.01 5.47
CA ALA A 460 24.36 3.42 5.12
C ALA A 460 23.53 4.17 6.17
N GLY A 461 22.41 3.59 6.62
CA GLY A 461 21.57 4.14 7.68
C GLY A 461 22.33 4.36 9.00
N GLY A 462 23.09 3.37 9.45
CA GLY A 462 23.91 3.47 10.66
C GLY A 462 25.06 4.47 10.52
N LEU A 463 25.98 4.26 9.58
CA LEU A 463 27.20 5.08 9.48
C LEU A 463 26.88 6.55 9.19
N TYR A 464 26.19 6.84 8.08
CA TYR A 464 26.01 8.22 7.67
C TYR A 464 24.95 8.95 8.52
N GLY A 465 24.02 8.20 9.12
CA GLY A 465 23.02 8.76 10.03
C GLY A 465 23.66 9.36 11.28
N TYR A 466 24.58 8.64 11.94
CA TYR A 466 25.27 9.20 13.10
C TYR A 466 26.20 10.35 12.69
N GLU A 467 26.90 10.24 11.56
CA GLU A 467 27.84 11.28 11.13
C GLU A 467 27.15 12.62 10.85
N PHE A 468 26.01 12.58 10.14
CA PHE A 468 25.18 13.77 9.91
C PHE A 468 24.62 14.34 11.23
N ALA A 469 24.16 13.48 12.13
CA ALA A 469 23.65 13.91 13.43
C ALA A 469 24.73 14.60 14.28
N GLN A 470 25.94 14.05 14.31
CA GLN A 470 27.08 14.60 15.05
C GLN A 470 27.54 15.94 14.48
N ALA A 471 27.61 16.08 13.15
CA ALA A 471 27.90 17.35 12.50
C ALA A 471 26.85 18.42 12.81
N ALA A 472 25.56 18.05 12.76
CA ALA A 472 24.45 18.94 13.09
C ALA A 472 24.46 19.36 14.56
N GLU A 473 24.76 18.44 15.47
CA GLU A 473 24.83 18.71 16.90
C GLU A 473 25.91 19.74 17.24
N LEU A 474 27.05 19.73 16.54
CA LEU A 474 28.07 20.79 16.67
C LEU A 474 27.60 22.15 16.15
N MET A 475 26.62 22.20 15.25
CA MET A 475 26.14 23.44 14.64
C MET A 475 24.85 23.98 15.28
N ARG A 476 24.25 23.25 16.22
CA ARG A 476 22.99 23.59 16.91
C ARG A 476 22.94 25.00 17.49
N ASP A 477 24.06 25.52 18.00
CA ASP A 477 24.17 26.82 18.64
C ASP A 477 24.65 27.93 17.70
N TYR A 478 24.84 27.64 16.41
CA TYR A 478 25.20 28.65 15.42
C TYR A 478 23.98 29.49 15.04
N GLU A 479 23.99 30.77 15.40
CA GLU A 479 22.88 31.71 15.16
C GLU A 479 22.48 31.82 13.67
N GLY A 480 23.41 31.54 12.75
CA GLY A 480 23.14 31.55 11.30
C GLY A 480 22.30 30.36 10.81
N TRP A 481 22.09 29.31 11.61
CA TRP A 481 21.16 28.22 11.27
C TRP A 481 19.75 28.60 11.70
N LYS A 482 18.89 28.90 10.72
CA LYS A 482 17.51 29.30 11.00
C LYS A 482 16.76 28.17 11.73
N ALA A 483 16.02 28.52 12.78
CA ALA A 483 15.26 27.55 13.59
C ALA A 483 14.36 26.63 12.74
N LYS A 484 13.65 27.17 11.74
CA LYS A 484 12.81 26.37 10.83
C LYS A 484 13.61 25.37 9.99
N ASP A 485 14.81 25.75 9.55
CA ASP A 485 15.69 24.87 8.77
C ASP A 485 16.26 23.77 9.68
N PHE A 486 16.60 24.10 10.93
CA PHE A 486 17.01 23.11 11.92
C PHE A 486 15.88 22.11 12.25
N GLU A 487 14.65 22.58 12.43
CA GLU A 487 13.48 21.69 12.58
C GLU A 487 13.26 20.80 11.34
N THR A 488 13.49 21.34 10.14
CA THR A 488 13.43 20.57 8.89
C THR A 488 14.52 19.49 8.85
N PHE A 489 15.72 19.79 9.33
CA PHE A 489 16.81 18.82 9.43
C PHE A 489 16.50 17.72 10.46
N LYS A 490 16.02 18.07 11.66
CA LYS A 490 15.57 17.09 12.67
C LYS A 490 14.46 16.20 12.11
N ARG A 491 13.51 16.78 11.38
CA ARG A 491 12.45 16.03 10.70
C ARG A 491 13.00 15.05 9.68
N TRP A 492 14.02 15.44 8.91
CA TRP A 492 14.72 14.54 7.98
C TRP A 492 15.41 13.37 8.72
N MET A 493 16.03 13.63 9.87
CA MET A 493 16.60 12.58 10.73
C MET A 493 15.53 11.59 11.22
N LEU A 494 14.36 12.09 11.64
CA LEU A 494 13.27 11.27 12.18
C LEU A 494 12.46 10.52 11.11
N ASP A 495 12.27 11.09 9.93
CA ASP A 495 11.42 10.50 8.89
C ASP A 495 12.19 9.60 7.91
N LEU A 496 13.51 9.77 7.77
CA LEU A 496 14.34 8.97 6.87
C LEU A 496 15.30 8.02 7.62
N TRP A 497 16.09 8.58 8.53
CA TRP A 497 17.20 7.85 9.14
C TRP A 497 16.72 6.93 10.27
N TYR A 498 15.97 7.47 11.23
CA TYR A 498 15.41 6.71 12.34
C TYR A 498 14.65 5.44 11.90
N PRO A 499 13.69 5.47 10.95
CA PRO A 499 13.00 4.26 10.53
C PRO A 499 13.93 3.28 9.81
N THR A 500 14.93 3.74 9.06
CA THR A 500 15.93 2.88 8.42
C THR A 500 16.77 2.14 9.46
N ILE A 501 17.24 2.85 10.48
CA ILE A 501 18.04 2.32 11.59
C ILE A 501 17.22 1.31 12.39
N MET A 502 16.01 1.69 12.80
CA MET A 502 15.12 0.83 13.57
C MET A 502 14.67 -0.41 12.81
N ARG A 503 14.56 -0.33 11.47
CA ARG A 503 14.30 -1.52 10.62
C ARG A 503 15.33 -2.59 10.87
N PHE A 504 16.60 -2.20 10.78
CA PHE A 504 17.71 -3.12 10.95
C PHE A 504 17.78 -3.63 12.40
N GLN A 505 17.72 -2.73 13.37
CA GLN A 505 17.88 -3.10 14.78
C GLN A 505 16.83 -4.09 15.26
N ARG A 506 15.58 -3.94 14.80
CA ARG A 506 14.45 -4.82 15.17
C ARG A 506 14.38 -6.09 14.34
N SER A 507 14.43 -5.98 13.02
CA SER A 507 14.12 -7.12 12.15
C SER A 507 15.35 -7.87 11.67
N ARG A 508 16.53 -7.25 11.73
CA ARG A 508 17.76 -7.73 11.11
C ARG A 508 17.49 -8.13 9.67
N ASN A 509 16.88 -7.24 8.88
CA ASN A 509 16.47 -7.51 7.50
C ASN A 509 15.67 -8.82 7.34
N ASP A 510 14.87 -9.15 8.36
CA ASP A 510 14.03 -10.34 8.49
C ASP A 510 14.80 -11.68 8.55
N THR A 511 16.15 -11.65 8.60
CA THR A 511 16.99 -12.85 8.68
C THR A 511 16.92 -13.52 10.05
N TRP A 512 16.59 -12.76 11.10
CA TRP A 512 16.34 -13.30 12.43
C TRP A 512 15.24 -14.37 12.39
N ARG A 513 14.06 -14.05 11.84
CA ARG A 513 12.93 -15.00 11.73
C ARG A 513 13.23 -16.12 10.73
N ASN A 514 14.05 -15.81 9.73
CA ASN A 514 14.47 -16.72 8.68
C ASN A 514 13.32 -17.52 8.03
N TRP A 515 12.17 -16.87 7.80
CA TRP A 515 10.93 -17.54 7.36
C TRP A 515 11.08 -18.35 6.06
N ARG A 516 12.06 -18.01 5.23
CA ARG A 516 12.39 -18.70 3.97
C ARG A 516 13.01 -20.08 4.18
N TYR A 517 13.54 -20.34 5.37
CA TYR A 517 14.25 -21.56 5.75
C TYR A 517 13.67 -22.08 7.07
N ASP A 518 12.38 -22.47 7.04
CA ASP A 518 11.58 -22.88 8.19
C ASP A 518 12.16 -24.09 8.98
N ALA A 519 11.37 -24.66 9.90
CA ALA A 519 11.82 -25.76 10.78
C ALA A 519 12.52 -26.94 10.05
N THR A 520 12.27 -27.14 8.76
CA THR A 520 12.93 -28.16 7.92
C THR A 520 14.38 -27.81 7.53
N HIS A 521 14.80 -26.54 7.64
CA HIS A 521 16.13 -26.02 7.32
C HIS A 521 16.91 -25.53 8.56
N GLY A 522 16.47 -25.96 9.75
CA GLY A 522 17.21 -25.80 11.00
C GLY A 522 16.89 -24.55 11.83
N GLY A 523 15.86 -23.75 11.52
CA GLY A 523 15.30 -22.73 12.43
C GLY A 523 15.73 -21.27 12.21
N GLN A 524 15.37 -20.40 13.16
CA GLN A 524 15.65 -18.95 13.16
C GLN A 524 17.17 -18.65 13.15
N ARG A 525 17.64 -17.47 12.76
CA ARG A 525 19.09 -17.16 12.65
C ARG A 525 19.43 -15.77 13.16
N PRO A 526 19.40 -15.55 14.49
CA PRO A 526 19.68 -14.24 15.06
C PRO A 526 21.14 -13.80 14.87
N GLY A 527 22.07 -14.75 14.75
CA GLY A 527 23.51 -14.51 14.58
C GLY A 527 23.99 -14.10 13.19
N HIS A 528 23.10 -13.88 12.21
CA HIS A 528 23.54 -13.62 10.82
C HIS A 528 24.37 -12.34 10.66
N TYR A 529 24.11 -11.29 11.44
CA TYR A 529 24.83 -10.02 11.28
C TYR A 529 25.96 -9.87 12.29
N TRP A 530 27.11 -9.43 11.77
CA TRP A 530 28.30 -9.09 12.55
C TRP A 530 28.11 -7.79 13.35
N SER A 531 28.86 -7.64 14.45
CA SER A 531 28.75 -6.53 15.40
C SER A 531 28.79 -5.13 14.79
N ASN A 532 29.60 -4.91 13.76
CA ASN A 532 29.75 -3.60 13.12
C ASN A 532 28.42 -3.04 12.58
N TRP A 533 27.52 -3.92 12.15
CA TRP A 533 26.20 -3.53 11.64
C TRP A 533 25.30 -2.99 12.76
N GLY A 534 25.26 -3.71 13.89
CA GLY A 534 24.47 -3.30 15.06
C GLY A 534 25.03 -2.04 15.70
N LEU A 535 26.36 -1.99 15.87
CA LEU A 535 27.05 -0.87 16.54
C LEU A 535 26.84 0.46 15.81
N CYS A 536 27.00 0.50 14.48
CA CYS A 536 26.80 1.76 13.75
C CYS A 536 25.34 2.23 13.81
N ASN A 537 24.38 1.29 13.79
CA ASN A 537 22.96 1.61 13.94
C ASN A 537 22.63 2.06 15.37
N THR A 538 23.26 1.49 16.41
CA THR A 538 23.09 1.91 17.80
C THR A 538 23.63 3.31 18.03
N LEU A 539 24.83 3.60 17.51
CA LEU A 539 25.43 4.94 17.58
C LEU A 539 24.58 5.98 16.84
N ALA A 540 24.01 5.62 15.69
CA ALA A 540 23.10 6.48 14.95
C ALA A 540 21.81 6.77 15.72
N LEU A 541 21.21 5.74 16.30
CA LEU A 541 19.99 5.87 17.10
C LEU A 541 20.22 6.79 18.31
N MET A 542 21.33 6.59 19.01
CA MET A 542 21.76 7.42 20.13
C MET A 542 21.98 8.88 19.71
N SER A 543 22.66 9.11 18.59
CA SER A 543 22.94 10.44 18.06
C SER A 543 21.66 11.16 17.60
N VAL A 544 20.71 10.44 17.00
CA VAL A 544 19.39 10.98 16.63
C VAL A 544 18.57 11.32 17.88
N GLY A 545 18.57 10.47 18.90
CA GLY A 545 17.89 10.73 20.17
C GLY A 545 18.41 12.00 20.85
N ILE A 546 19.73 12.20 20.89
CA ILE A 546 20.33 13.44 21.41
C ILE A 546 19.94 14.64 20.54
N LEU A 547 20.22 14.60 19.24
CA LEU A 547 19.97 15.74 18.33
C LEU A 547 18.52 16.21 18.37
N CYS A 548 17.58 15.26 18.43
CA CYS A 548 16.15 15.53 18.40
C CYS A 548 15.52 15.74 19.79
N ASP A 549 16.32 15.71 20.86
CA ASP A 549 15.84 15.81 22.23
C ASP A 549 14.80 14.70 22.55
N ASP A 550 14.98 13.47 22.06
CA ASP A 550 14.04 12.36 22.22
C ASP A 550 14.59 11.24 23.12
N VAL A 551 14.14 11.24 24.38
CA VAL A 551 14.59 10.28 25.41
C VAL A 551 14.15 8.85 25.08
N PHE A 552 13.01 8.67 24.41
CA PHE A 552 12.55 7.34 24.04
C PHE A 552 13.48 6.73 22.99
N ILE A 553 13.84 7.49 21.95
CA ILE A 553 14.79 7.05 20.92
C ILE A 553 16.17 6.77 21.53
N TYR A 554 16.65 7.63 22.44
CA TYR A 554 17.91 7.39 23.14
C TYR A 554 17.89 6.08 23.96
N ASN A 555 16.81 5.84 24.70
CA ASN A 555 16.67 4.61 25.48
C ASN A 555 16.57 3.36 24.60
N GLN A 556 15.99 3.46 23.40
CA GLN A 556 16.06 2.36 22.43
C GLN A 556 17.50 2.04 22.04
N ALA A 557 18.38 3.03 21.86
CA ALA A 557 19.80 2.79 21.59
C ALA A 557 20.48 2.08 22.76
N MET A 558 20.24 2.56 24.00
CA MET A 558 20.76 1.92 25.21
C MET A 558 20.28 0.47 25.33
N SER A 559 19.03 0.21 24.92
CA SER A 559 18.44 -1.13 24.96
C SER A 559 19.23 -2.18 24.16
N TYR A 560 19.86 -1.78 23.06
CA TYR A 560 20.66 -2.68 22.21
C TYR A 560 22.10 -2.86 22.72
N TYR A 561 22.65 -1.85 23.41
CA TYR A 561 24.03 -1.91 23.89
C TYR A 561 24.15 -2.57 25.27
N LYS A 562 23.18 -2.36 26.17
CA LYS A 562 23.23 -2.76 27.57
C LYS A 562 22.50 -4.07 27.90
N TYR A 563 21.65 -4.58 27.00
CA TYR A 563 20.82 -5.76 27.28
C TYR A 563 20.92 -6.81 26.18
N ASP A 564 20.90 -8.06 26.61
CA ASP A 564 20.73 -9.20 25.71
C ASP A 564 19.25 -9.35 25.30
N GLN A 565 18.81 -8.57 24.30
CA GLN A 565 17.44 -8.68 23.80
C GLN A 565 17.21 -10.04 23.09
N ALA A 566 18.27 -10.78 22.74
CA ALA A 566 18.17 -12.09 22.08
C ALA A 566 17.73 -13.13 23.11
N GLU A 567 18.35 -13.16 24.28
CA GLU A 567 17.95 -14.03 25.38
C GLU A 567 16.57 -13.65 25.95
N LEU A 568 16.24 -12.35 26.04
CA LEU A 568 14.88 -11.91 26.39
C LEU A 568 13.82 -12.40 25.38
N ALA A 569 14.14 -12.39 24.09
CA ALA A 569 13.26 -12.91 23.06
C ALA A 569 13.12 -14.44 23.15
N LYS A 570 14.22 -15.16 23.38
CA LYS A 570 14.25 -16.63 23.56
C LYS A 570 13.43 -17.09 24.76
N ALA A 571 13.40 -16.32 25.86
CA ALA A 571 12.55 -16.62 27.00
C ALA A 571 11.06 -16.64 26.65
N ASN A 572 10.64 -15.77 25.72
CA ASN A 572 9.26 -15.70 25.24
C ASN A 572 9.01 -16.65 24.04
N TYR A 573 10.06 -16.99 23.30
CA TYR A 573 10.01 -17.81 22.10
C TYR A 573 11.21 -18.76 22.05
N PRO A 574 11.15 -19.91 22.73
CA PRO A 574 12.28 -20.82 22.87
C PRO A 574 12.84 -21.27 21.52
N TRP A 575 14.17 -21.32 21.41
CA TRP A 575 14.89 -21.77 20.22
C TRP A 575 15.46 -23.18 20.45
N PRO A 576 14.71 -24.26 20.17
CA PRO A 576 15.14 -25.62 20.53
C PRO A 576 16.37 -26.13 19.76
N TRP A 577 16.85 -25.39 18.77
CA TRP A 577 17.96 -25.76 17.87
C TRP A 577 19.25 -24.99 18.16
N ALA A 578 19.25 -23.95 19.01
CA ALA A 578 20.44 -23.18 19.34
C ALA A 578 21.25 -23.86 20.46
N PRO A 579 22.55 -24.17 20.26
CA PRO A 579 23.39 -24.74 21.31
C PRO A 579 23.60 -23.78 22.49
N GLU A 580 23.81 -24.33 23.69
CA GLU A 580 24.19 -23.54 24.85
C GLU A 580 25.69 -23.23 24.85
N ASN A 581 26.06 -22.05 25.36
CA ASN A 581 27.45 -21.66 25.54
C ASN A 581 28.13 -22.55 26.59
N THR A 582 29.37 -22.94 26.33
CA THR A 582 30.23 -23.66 27.27
C THR A 582 31.43 -22.81 27.68
N GLU A 583 32.35 -23.39 28.45
CA GLU A 583 33.62 -22.76 28.80
C GLU A 583 34.56 -22.64 27.58
N THR A 584 34.49 -23.58 26.63
CA THR A 584 35.36 -23.64 25.44
C THR A 584 34.70 -23.15 24.16
N ASP A 585 33.36 -23.09 24.12
CA ASP A 585 32.60 -22.80 22.90
C ASP A 585 31.54 -21.73 23.16
N LYS A 586 31.56 -20.68 22.35
CA LYS A 586 30.59 -19.59 22.32
C LYS A 586 29.84 -19.58 21.00
N TYR A 587 28.51 -19.50 21.06
CA TYR A 587 27.63 -19.48 19.90
C TYR A 587 27.06 -18.08 19.69
N ASN A 588 27.07 -17.61 18.44
CA ASN A 588 26.57 -16.28 18.06
C ASN A 588 25.04 -16.17 18.23
N GLY A 589 24.60 -15.75 19.40
CA GLY A 589 23.19 -15.53 19.72
C GLY A 589 22.52 -14.37 18.96
N GLY A 590 23.27 -13.56 18.20
CA GLY A 590 22.81 -12.33 17.59
C GLY A 590 22.93 -11.11 18.51
N LEU A 591 22.54 -9.93 18.01
CA LEU A 591 22.69 -8.64 18.70
C LEU A 591 24.12 -8.40 19.19
N ASN A 592 25.07 -8.53 18.27
CA ASN A 592 26.49 -8.45 18.57
C ASN A 592 26.96 -7.04 18.97
N GLU A 593 26.05 -6.07 19.03
CA GLU A 593 26.26 -4.75 19.64
C GLU A 593 25.99 -4.69 21.14
N TYR A 594 25.30 -5.69 21.72
CA TYR A 594 25.24 -5.86 23.17
C TYR A 594 26.64 -6.15 23.71
N ILE A 595 27.07 -5.45 24.76
CA ILE A 595 28.48 -5.45 25.18
C ILE A 595 29.05 -6.84 25.48
N ASP A 596 28.26 -7.76 26.05
CA ASP A 596 28.77 -9.11 26.32
C ASP A 596 28.83 -9.99 25.07
N ASN A 597 27.96 -9.75 24.07
CA ASN A 597 28.03 -10.44 22.78
C ASN A 597 29.10 -9.83 21.86
N LEU A 598 29.42 -8.54 22.05
CA LEU A 598 30.52 -7.84 21.38
C LEU A 598 31.87 -8.37 21.85
N VAL A 599 32.03 -8.60 23.16
CA VAL A 599 33.23 -9.18 23.78
C VAL A 599 32.85 -10.50 24.45
N PRO A 600 32.62 -11.59 23.68
CA PRO A 600 32.06 -12.85 24.18
C PRO A 600 32.91 -13.58 25.22
N HIS A 601 34.21 -13.27 25.31
CA HIS A 601 35.10 -13.87 26.28
C HIS A 601 36.13 -12.87 26.79
N VAL A 602 36.28 -12.81 28.12
CA VAL A 602 37.27 -11.98 28.82
C VAL A 602 38.06 -12.90 29.75
N ALA A 603 39.37 -12.73 29.76
CA ALA A 603 40.27 -13.50 30.60
C ALA A 603 41.43 -12.65 31.11
N GLU A 604 41.96 -13.03 32.28
CA GLU A 604 43.25 -12.53 32.76
C GLU A 604 44.36 -12.92 31.77
N TYR A 605 45.29 -12.01 31.52
CA TYR A 605 46.44 -12.28 30.66
C TYR A 605 47.70 -11.66 31.27
N ALA A 606 48.68 -12.51 31.59
CA ALA A 606 49.90 -12.07 32.28
C ALA A 606 50.73 -11.05 31.48
N GLY A 607 50.53 -10.96 30.16
CA GLY A 607 51.16 -9.94 29.33
C GLY A 607 50.49 -8.57 29.42
N GLU A 608 49.27 -8.49 29.95
CA GLU A 608 48.60 -7.24 30.27
C GLU A 608 49.03 -6.78 31.68
N THR A 609 49.57 -5.57 31.79
CA THR A 609 50.19 -5.02 33.01
C THR A 609 49.56 -3.71 33.50
N GLY A 610 48.50 -3.21 32.84
CA GLY A 610 47.94 -1.89 33.13
C GLY A 610 46.41 -1.83 33.16
N ALA A 611 45.75 -2.14 32.04
CA ALA A 611 44.32 -2.09 31.75
C ALA A 611 43.51 -3.16 32.49
N TYR A 612 43.65 -3.20 33.81
CA TYR A 612 42.97 -4.14 34.71
C TYR A 612 43.39 -5.61 34.55
N GLY A 613 44.50 -5.91 33.86
CA GLY A 613 45.08 -7.27 33.77
C GLY A 613 44.34 -8.22 32.84
N LYS A 614 43.34 -7.73 32.10
CA LYS A 614 42.42 -8.53 31.29
C LYS A 614 42.50 -8.16 29.82
N VAL A 615 42.31 -9.17 28.97
CA VAL A 615 42.08 -9.01 27.53
C VAL A 615 40.81 -9.75 27.12
N GLY A 616 40.15 -9.27 26.06
CA GLY A 616 38.85 -9.77 25.63
C GLY A 616 38.79 -10.08 24.14
N GLN A 617 38.39 -11.30 23.81
CA GLN A 617 38.08 -11.70 22.44
C GLN A 617 36.89 -10.88 21.93
N MET A 618 37.08 -10.10 20.87
CA MET A 618 35.99 -9.40 20.20
C MET A 618 35.31 -10.28 19.14
N GLN A 619 34.02 -10.05 18.94
CA GLN A 619 33.15 -10.85 18.07
C GLN A 619 33.66 -10.95 16.62
N GLU A 620 34.20 -9.87 16.06
CA GLU A 620 34.67 -9.80 14.67
C GLU A 620 36.06 -10.41 14.48
N THR A 621 36.83 -10.66 15.54
CA THR A 621 38.26 -10.96 15.44
C THR A 621 38.57 -12.26 14.71
N GLY A 622 37.67 -13.23 14.73
CA GLY A 622 37.80 -14.47 13.96
C GLY A 622 37.40 -14.31 12.48
N ARG A 623 36.79 -13.17 12.10
CA ARG A 623 36.42 -12.84 10.72
C ARG A 623 37.59 -12.26 9.95
N ASP A 624 38.01 -11.06 10.32
CA ASP A 624 39.17 -10.32 9.83
C ASP A 624 39.41 -9.08 10.72
N GLN A 625 40.61 -8.52 10.69
CA GLN A 625 40.99 -7.41 11.56
C GLN A 625 40.48 -6.05 11.10
N GLY A 626 40.21 -5.85 9.81
CA GLY A 626 39.66 -4.59 9.32
C GLY A 626 38.28 -4.30 9.93
N HIS A 627 37.42 -5.32 10.00
CA HIS A 627 36.11 -5.20 10.65
C HIS A 627 36.20 -5.20 12.17
N ALA A 628 37.15 -5.92 12.76
CA ALA A 628 37.37 -5.87 14.20
C ALA A 628 37.78 -4.46 14.67
N GLN A 629 38.63 -3.78 13.91
CA GLN A 629 39.02 -2.39 14.16
C GLN A 629 37.84 -1.42 13.98
N MET A 630 37.01 -1.62 12.96
CA MET A 630 35.77 -0.85 12.78
C MET A 630 34.81 -1.01 13.97
N ALA A 631 34.54 -2.24 14.39
CA ALA A 631 33.63 -2.51 15.51
C ALA A 631 34.15 -1.93 16.82
N ALA A 632 35.45 -2.08 17.11
CA ALA A 632 36.08 -1.51 18.29
C ALA A 632 35.93 0.01 18.34
N GLY A 633 36.20 0.71 17.23
CA GLY A 633 36.03 2.16 17.17
C GLY A 633 34.58 2.60 17.38
N LEU A 634 33.59 1.89 16.81
CA LEU A 634 32.18 2.23 16.97
C LEU A 634 31.72 2.03 18.41
N ALA A 635 32.21 0.99 19.09
CA ALA A 635 31.93 0.78 20.51
C ALA A 635 32.56 1.87 21.38
N VAL A 636 33.79 2.32 21.06
CA VAL A 636 34.43 3.48 21.71
C VAL A 636 33.61 4.74 21.48
N ASP A 637 33.07 4.95 20.28
CA ASP A 637 32.24 6.11 19.94
C ASP A 637 30.90 6.13 20.70
N ILE A 638 30.28 4.96 20.89
CA ILE A 638 29.10 4.79 21.76
C ILE A 638 29.46 5.15 23.21
N CYS A 639 30.55 4.59 23.73
CA CYS A 639 30.99 4.86 25.11
C CYS A 639 31.28 6.35 25.32
N GLN A 640 31.95 7.01 24.38
CA GLN A 640 32.24 8.44 24.45
C GLN A 640 30.97 9.28 24.41
N THR A 641 30.02 8.94 23.52
CA THR A 641 28.74 9.65 23.42
C THR A 641 27.95 9.52 24.72
N ALA A 642 28.00 8.36 25.39
CA ALA A 642 27.31 8.13 26.66
C ALA A 642 27.99 8.87 27.81
N TRP A 643 29.32 8.82 27.86
CA TRP A 643 30.14 9.54 28.82
C TRP A 643 29.86 11.04 28.76
N ASN A 644 29.74 11.60 27.56
CA ASN A 644 29.42 13.01 27.35
C ASN A 644 28.00 13.39 27.83
N GLN A 645 27.09 12.42 27.99
CA GLN A 645 25.79 12.60 28.62
C GLN A 645 25.78 12.31 30.14
N GLY A 646 26.88 11.79 30.69
CA GLY A 646 27.05 11.44 32.11
C GLY A 646 26.78 9.96 32.43
N ASP A 647 26.89 9.05 31.44
CA ASP A 647 26.75 7.61 31.63
C ASP A 647 28.06 6.88 31.29
N ASP A 648 28.67 6.22 32.29
CA ASP A 648 30.00 5.61 32.16
C ASP A 648 29.96 4.19 31.55
N LEU A 649 29.66 4.15 30.25
CA LEU A 649 29.70 2.90 29.48
C LEU A 649 31.11 2.31 29.33
N TYR A 650 32.17 3.10 29.50
CA TYR A 650 33.54 2.59 29.48
C TYR A 650 33.83 1.65 30.67
N SER A 651 33.24 1.94 31.84
CA SER A 651 33.37 1.07 33.03
C SER A 651 32.35 -0.06 33.08
N TYR A 652 31.36 -0.07 32.17
CA TYR A 652 30.24 -1.00 32.21
C TYR A 652 30.68 -2.46 32.10
N HIS A 653 30.03 -3.34 32.87
CA HIS A 653 30.35 -4.77 32.98
C HIS A 653 31.83 -5.04 33.30
N ASP A 654 32.37 -4.37 34.33
CA ASP A 654 33.75 -4.53 34.80
C ASP A 654 34.80 -4.15 33.73
N ASN A 655 34.63 -2.96 33.14
CA ASN A 655 35.51 -2.42 32.10
C ASN A 655 35.66 -3.35 30.88
N ARG A 656 34.60 -4.08 30.52
CA ARG A 656 34.63 -5.11 29.48
C ARG A 656 35.21 -4.61 28.15
N ILE A 657 34.86 -3.38 27.79
CA ILE A 657 35.33 -2.78 26.54
C ILE A 657 36.84 -2.47 26.57
N ALA A 658 37.42 -2.15 27.72
CA ALA A 658 38.87 -1.97 27.86
C ALA A 658 39.62 -3.26 27.50
N ALA A 659 39.15 -4.40 28.03
CA ALA A 659 39.72 -5.71 27.73
C ALA A 659 39.65 -6.04 26.22
N GLY A 660 38.50 -5.76 25.59
CA GLY A 660 38.33 -5.94 24.14
C GLY A 660 39.29 -5.09 23.30
N ILE A 661 39.46 -3.82 23.67
CA ILE A 661 40.34 -2.87 22.99
C ILE A 661 41.81 -3.28 23.12
N GLU A 662 42.26 -3.63 24.33
CA GLU A 662 43.64 -4.09 24.57
C GLU A 662 43.94 -5.39 23.82
N PHE A 663 42.97 -6.31 23.72
CA PHE A 663 43.11 -7.48 22.86
C PHE A 663 43.38 -7.09 21.41
N GLN A 664 42.57 -6.18 20.85
CA GLN A 664 42.74 -5.73 19.47
C GLN A 664 44.11 -5.08 19.25
N ALA A 665 44.53 -4.25 20.21
CA ALA A 665 45.80 -3.56 20.15
C ALA A 665 46.99 -4.53 20.24
N ALA A 666 46.94 -5.46 21.19
CA ALA A 666 47.96 -6.49 21.38
C ALA A 666 48.10 -7.36 20.12
N TYR A 667 46.98 -7.82 19.55
CA TYR A 667 47.00 -8.66 18.35
C TYR A 667 47.49 -7.90 17.12
N ASN A 668 46.94 -6.71 16.86
CA ASN A 668 47.19 -5.99 15.59
C ASN A 668 48.52 -5.23 15.58
N PHE A 669 48.94 -4.68 16.71
CA PHE A 669 50.00 -3.67 16.75
C PHE A 669 51.21 -4.08 17.59
N ASP A 670 51.03 -4.84 18.68
CA ASP A 670 52.16 -5.44 19.42
C ASP A 670 52.63 -6.76 18.79
N GLY A 671 51.73 -7.49 18.13
CA GLY A 671 52.04 -8.76 17.46
C GLY A 671 51.92 -9.99 18.36
N ARG A 672 51.08 -9.93 19.39
CA ARG A 672 50.78 -11.08 20.27
C ARG A 672 49.92 -12.11 19.56
N ASP A 673 50.33 -13.37 19.64
CA ASP A 673 49.58 -14.52 19.08
C ASP A 673 49.09 -15.48 20.19
N ASP A 674 49.47 -15.23 21.43
CA ASP A 674 49.20 -16.03 22.64
C ASP A 674 48.01 -15.50 23.46
N LEU A 675 47.12 -14.71 22.84
CA LEU A 675 45.98 -14.13 23.54
C LEU A 675 44.90 -15.19 23.85
N PRO A 676 44.25 -15.13 25.02
CA PRO A 676 43.16 -16.04 25.39
C PRO A 676 42.03 -16.08 24.35
N TRP A 677 41.61 -17.28 23.96
CA TRP A 677 40.57 -17.48 22.95
C TRP A 677 39.70 -18.69 23.28
N VAL A 678 38.40 -18.57 23.01
CA VAL A 678 37.43 -19.68 23.03
C VAL A 678 36.82 -19.82 21.64
N ASN A 679 36.49 -21.05 21.23
CA ASN A 679 35.91 -21.30 19.92
C ASN A 679 34.64 -20.47 19.74
N TYR A 680 34.59 -19.68 18.67
CA TYR A 680 33.42 -18.87 18.35
C TYR A 680 32.70 -19.46 17.14
N HIS A 681 31.43 -19.81 17.33
CA HIS A 681 30.59 -20.46 16.33
C HIS A 681 29.69 -19.43 15.68
N TYR A 682 29.94 -19.15 14.41
CA TYR A 682 29.17 -18.20 13.60
C TYR A 682 28.30 -18.92 12.56
N THR A 683 27.05 -18.50 12.40
CA THR A 683 26.17 -18.97 11.34
C THR A 683 25.56 -17.79 10.59
N ASP A 684 25.56 -17.84 9.26
CA ASP A 684 24.75 -16.93 8.46
C ASP A 684 23.29 -17.41 8.33
N CYS A 685 22.46 -16.67 7.59
CA CYS A 685 21.06 -17.03 7.39
C CYS A 685 20.86 -18.30 6.53
N HIS A 686 21.91 -18.85 5.92
CA HIS A 686 21.83 -20.02 5.03
C HIS A 686 22.36 -21.31 5.70
N SER A 687 23.06 -21.20 6.82
CA SER A 687 23.79 -22.31 7.45
C SER A 687 23.12 -22.81 8.74
N ALA A 688 23.08 -24.13 8.97
CA ALA A 688 22.60 -24.69 10.24
C ALA A 688 23.68 -24.65 11.34
N TRP A 689 23.30 -24.66 12.63
CA TRP A 689 24.26 -24.60 13.75
C TRP A 689 25.29 -25.72 13.76
N HIS A 690 24.92 -26.93 13.34
CA HIS A 690 25.87 -28.03 13.23
C HIS A 690 26.87 -27.86 12.07
N GLN A 691 26.67 -26.85 11.23
CA GLN A 691 27.56 -26.40 10.15
C GLN A 691 28.10 -25.00 10.42
N ALA A 692 28.01 -24.51 11.66
CA ALA A 692 28.55 -23.21 12.03
C ALA A 692 30.04 -23.11 11.64
N TRP A 693 30.44 -21.93 11.19
CA TRP A 693 31.83 -21.61 11.03
C TRP A 693 32.47 -21.50 12.41
N VAL A 694 33.28 -22.51 12.77
CA VAL A 694 34.03 -22.55 14.01
C VAL A 694 35.31 -21.75 13.85
N GLN A 695 35.43 -20.66 14.59
CA GLN A 695 36.61 -19.81 14.65
C GLN A 695 37.47 -20.25 15.84
N GLY A 696 38.54 -20.99 15.56
CA GLY A 696 39.48 -21.49 16.57
C GLY A 696 40.55 -20.49 16.99
N GLY A 697 40.55 -19.28 16.45
CA GLY A 697 41.48 -18.20 16.81
C GLY A 697 41.22 -16.92 16.01
N PRO A 698 41.97 -15.83 16.31
CA PRO A 698 41.97 -14.62 15.51
C PRO A 698 42.34 -14.89 14.05
N ASN A 699 41.65 -14.24 13.10
CA ASN A 699 42.02 -14.30 11.69
C ASN A 699 42.96 -13.15 11.34
N GLY A 700 44.14 -13.47 10.78
CA GLY A 700 45.17 -12.49 10.40
C GLY A 700 44.85 -11.65 9.15
N GLY A 701 43.72 -11.86 8.48
CA GLY A 701 43.28 -11.02 7.37
C GLY A 701 43.21 -9.54 7.79
N SER A 702 43.79 -8.64 7.00
CA SER A 702 43.92 -7.20 7.32
C SER A 702 44.62 -6.88 8.65
N ARG A 703 45.43 -7.79 9.24
CA ARG A 703 46.14 -7.53 10.49
C ARG A 703 47.02 -6.27 10.38
N GLY A 704 46.87 -5.38 11.36
CA GLY A 704 47.55 -4.08 11.39
C GLY A 704 46.87 -2.98 10.58
N GLU A 705 45.71 -3.23 9.97
CA GLU A 705 44.88 -2.17 9.40
C GLU A 705 44.45 -1.19 10.49
N MET A 706 44.67 0.10 10.27
CA MET A 706 44.50 1.14 11.30
C MET A 706 43.15 1.89 11.14
N ARG A 707 42.57 2.33 12.26
CA ARG A 707 41.38 3.19 12.34
C ARG A 707 41.60 4.35 13.33
N PRO A 708 41.02 5.55 13.11
CA PRO A 708 41.43 6.78 13.80
C PRO A 708 40.64 7.03 15.10
N TYR A 709 40.80 6.16 16.11
CA TYR A 709 40.14 6.32 17.42
C TYR A 709 41.05 6.09 18.64
N TRP A 710 42.30 5.65 18.45
CA TRP A 710 43.19 5.26 19.56
C TRP A 710 43.49 6.39 20.55
N ALA A 711 43.53 7.64 20.09
CA ALA A 711 43.72 8.77 21.00
C ALA A 711 42.48 9.05 21.88
N ARG A 712 41.28 8.63 21.45
CA ARG A 712 40.07 8.67 22.29
C ARG A 712 40.15 7.65 23.42
N VAL A 713 40.65 6.44 23.11
CA VAL A 713 40.90 5.39 24.11
C VAL A 713 41.89 5.89 25.16
N ILE A 714 43.07 6.35 24.74
CA ILE A 714 44.11 6.84 25.66
C ILE A 714 43.64 8.09 26.41
N GLY A 715 42.99 9.03 25.71
CA GLY A 715 42.46 10.24 26.32
C GLY A 715 41.46 9.94 27.44
N HIS A 716 40.58 8.96 27.26
CA HIS A 716 39.64 8.57 28.29
C HIS A 716 40.31 7.77 29.42
N TYR A 717 40.92 6.62 29.12
CA TYR A 717 41.43 5.73 30.17
C TYR A 717 42.63 6.33 30.91
N GLU A 718 43.62 6.87 30.21
CA GLU A 718 44.78 7.48 30.86
C GLU A 718 44.51 8.91 31.28
N GLY A 719 43.99 9.73 30.37
CA GLY A 719 43.82 11.17 30.60
C GLY A 719 42.71 11.52 31.59
N VAL A 720 41.64 10.72 31.67
CA VAL A 720 40.51 10.96 32.59
C VAL A 720 40.51 9.97 33.75
N LYS A 721 40.65 8.66 33.49
CA LYS A 721 40.58 7.63 34.54
C LYS A 721 41.92 7.31 35.20
N GLY A 722 43.04 7.75 34.63
CA GLY A 722 44.37 7.46 35.16
C GLY A 722 44.77 5.99 35.08
N VAL A 723 44.16 5.22 34.19
CA VAL A 723 44.38 3.79 33.98
C VAL A 723 45.21 3.59 32.73
N LYS A 724 46.36 2.93 32.89
CA LYS A 724 47.27 2.63 31.79
C LYS A 724 46.67 1.64 30.80
N MET A 725 46.86 1.89 29.50
CA MET A 725 46.39 1.04 28.41
C MET A 725 47.57 0.65 27.50
N PRO A 726 48.47 -0.23 27.97
CA PRO A 726 49.82 -0.36 27.39
C PRO A 726 49.83 -0.87 25.94
N PHE A 727 48.92 -1.75 25.54
CA PHE A 727 48.84 -2.16 24.14
C PHE A 727 48.21 -1.06 23.27
N SER A 728 47.21 -0.35 23.79
CA SER A 728 46.63 0.81 23.09
C SER A 728 47.62 1.96 22.91
N GLU A 729 48.59 2.13 23.81
CA GLU A 729 49.68 3.10 23.64
C GLU A 729 50.51 2.78 22.40
N ILE A 730 50.84 1.50 22.19
CA ILE A 730 51.54 1.03 20.98
C ILE A 730 50.70 1.30 19.73
N ALA A 731 49.39 1.04 19.81
CA ALA A 731 48.47 1.33 18.71
C ALA A 731 48.43 2.83 18.36
N LEU A 732 48.35 3.70 19.38
CA LEU A 732 48.40 5.16 19.21
C LEU A 732 49.74 5.62 18.63
N GLU A 733 50.86 5.09 19.10
CA GLU A 733 52.19 5.41 18.57
C GLU A 733 52.29 5.07 17.09
N LYS A 734 51.80 3.89 16.68
CA LYS A 734 51.78 3.46 15.27
C LYS A 734 50.81 4.27 14.42
N MET A 735 49.67 4.69 14.99
CA MET A 735 48.71 5.56 14.31
C MET A 735 49.30 6.94 14.04
N GLY A 736 50.09 7.46 14.99
CA GLY A 736 50.60 8.82 14.94
C GLY A 736 49.49 9.86 15.10
N ILE A 737 49.66 11.03 14.46
CA ILE A 737 48.64 12.09 14.46
C ILE A 737 47.61 11.77 13.38
N ASP A 738 46.39 11.48 13.79
CA ASP A 738 45.30 11.14 12.88
C ASP A 738 44.66 12.38 12.21
N GLY A 739 43.96 12.13 11.11
CA GLY A 739 43.15 13.11 10.38
C GLY A 739 41.74 12.59 10.16
N GLY A 740 40.96 13.32 9.35
CA GLY A 740 39.61 12.93 8.99
C GLY A 740 39.55 11.95 7.82
N PRO A 741 38.38 11.35 7.55
CA PRO A 741 38.14 10.48 6.42
C PRO A 741 38.48 11.12 5.07
N THR A 742 39.12 10.33 4.19
CA THR A 742 39.40 10.70 2.80
C THR A 742 39.30 9.47 1.88
N GLY A 743 39.23 9.68 0.57
CA GLY A 743 39.29 8.59 -0.43
C GLY A 743 37.94 8.20 -1.06
N ALA A 744 37.92 7.04 -1.73
CA ALA A 744 36.84 6.61 -2.61
C ALA A 744 36.05 5.36 -2.15
N VAL A 745 36.44 4.75 -1.04
CA VAL A 745 35.82 3.52 -0.50
C VAL A 745 35.30 3.77 0.92
N SER A 746 34.40 2.91 1.42
CA SER A 746 33.75 3.12 2.72
C SER A 746 34.69 3.08 3.93
N GLY A 747 35.70 2.21 3.97
CA GLY A 747 36.47 1.92 5.19
C GLY A 747 37.08 3.15 5.90
N PRO A 748 37.70 4.10 5.19
CA PRO A 748 38.18 5.35 5.79
C PRO A 748 37.09 6.23 6.43
N TYR A 749 35.82 6.01 6.07
CA TYR A 749 34.64 6.72 6.55
C TYR A 749 33.84 5.86 7.54
N ASP A 750 34.46 4.88 8.19
CA ASP A 750 33.81 4.13 9.27
C ASP A 750 33.73 4.99 10.56
N HIS A 751 34.67 5.94 10.74
CA HIS A 751 34.79 6.86 11.88
C HIS A 751 35.13 8.28 11.43
N MET A 752 34.77 9.26 12.25
CA MET A 752 34.96 10.69 11.94
C MET A 752 36.40 11.22 12.08
N GLY A 753 37.30 10.47 12.72
CA GLY A 753 38.71 10.81 12.91
C GLY A 753 38.96 12.04 13.80
N TYR A 754 40.17 12.61 13.69
CA TYR A 754 40.68 13.71 14.51
C TYR A 754 40.65 13.43 16.03
N SER A 755 40.83 12.18 16.42
CA SER A 755 40.88 11.76 17.83
C SER A 755 42.06 12.39 18.57
N VAL A 756 43.22 12.60 17.94
CA VAL A 756 44.37 13.28 18.57
C VAL A 756 44.05 14.76 18.82
N LEU A 757 43.39 15.43 17.88
CA LEU A 757 42.97 16.82 18.07
C LEU A 757 41.97 16.94 19.23
N THR A 758 40.99 16.03 19.27
CA THR A 758 39.82 16.18 20.16
C THR A 758 40.01 15.56 21.53
N CYS A 759 40.87 14.57 21.69
CA CYS A 759 40.97 13.76 22.90
C CYS A 759 42.36 13.76 23.56
N THR A 760 43.28 14.64 23.16
CA THR A 760 44.60 14.74 23.82
C THR A 760 44.49 15.42 25.19
N TYR A 761 45.06 14.78 26.21
CA TYR A 761 45.28 15.34 27.56
C TYR A 761 46.78 15.50 27.82
N ASP A 762 47.15 16.35 28.78
CA ASP A 762 48.55 16.71 29.03
C ASP A 762 49.37 15.60 29.73
N GLY A 763 48.69 14.54 30.20
CA GLY A 763 49.30 13.37 30.81
C GLY A 763 48.25 12.41 31.38
N ILE A 764 48.73 11.41 32.13
CA ILE A 764 47.89 10.48 32.88
C ILE A 764 47.30 11.19 34.09
N ALA A 765 46.01 11.01 34.36
CA ALA A 765 45.39 11.53 35.58
C ALA A 765 45.96 10.83 36.83
N ASP A 766 46.51 11.63 37.75
CA ASP A 766 46.87 11.15 39.08
C ASP A 766 45.63 10.92 39.95
N GLU A 767 45.81 10.31 41.12
CA GLU A 767 44.71 9.95 42.04
C GLU A 767 43.88 11.17 42.51
N GLN A 768 44.48 12.36 42.56
CA GLN A 768 43.80 13.59 42.99
C GLN A 768 42.90 14.17 41.90
N HIS A 769 43.06 13.74 40.64
CA HIS A 769 42.34 14.26 39.48
C HIS A 769 41.34 13.26 38.87
N ARG A 770 41.18 12.06 39.45
CA ARG A 770 40.30 11.00 38.93
C ARG A 770 38.84 11.21 39.33
N PRO A 771 37.89 11.07 38.38
CA PRO A 771 36.48 10.94 38.71
C PRO A 771 36.21 9.67 39.54
N THR A 772 35.39 9.81 40.57
CA THR A 772 34.80 8.68 41.30
C THR A 772 33.78 7.94 40.41
N LEU A 773 33.89 6.62 40.28
CA LEU A 773 32.88 5.81 39.58
C LEU A 773 31.53 5.91 40.31
N LEU A 774 30.47 6.23 39.59
CA LEU A 774 29.10 6.16 40.10
C LEU A 774 28.36 5.01 39.41
N THR A 775 27.48 4.33 40.13
CA THR A 775 26.58 3.31 39.56
C THR A 775 25.13 3.64 39.85
N PRO A 776 24.18 3.29 38.97
CA PRO A 776 22.79 3.67 39.14
C PRO A 776 21.99 2.65 39.95
N LYS A 777 21.03 3.15 40.73
CA LYS A 777 19.86 2.40 41.17
C LYS A 777 18.60 3.26 41.04
N MET A 778 17.49 2.62 40.71
CA MET A 778 16.16 3.24 40.72
C MET A 778 15.18 2.42 41.53
N GLU A 779 14.15 3.07 42.06
CA GLU A 779 12.96 2.42 42.62
C GLU A 779 11.73 2.85 41.83
N TYR A 780 10.99 1.89 41.28
CA TYR A 780 9.76 2.10 40.54
C TYR A 780 8.75 0.99 40.84
N ASP A 781 7.49 1.36 41.15
CA ASP A 781 6.41 0.43 41.54
C ASP A 781 6.86 -0.60 42.61
N GLY A 782 7.66 -0.17 43.59
CA GLY A 782 8.16 -0.99 44.70
C GLY A 782 9.27 -1.98 44.33
N LYS A 783 9.83 -1.89 43.12
CA LYS A 783 10.95 -2.71 42.64
C LYS A 783 12.22 -1.89 42.56
N ILE A 784 13.33 -2.48 42.99
CA ILE A 784 14.68 -1.94 42.76
C ILE A 784 15.14 -2.34 41.36
N ILE A 785 15.70 -1.39 40.64
CA ILE A 785 16.18 -1.52 39.27
C ILE A 785 17.66 -1.08 39.27
N ASP A 786 18.56 -1.95 38.82
CA ASP A 786 20.02 -1.74 38.87
C ASP A 786 20.61 -1.19 37.56
N HIS A 787 19.81 -0.44 36.80
CA HIS A 787 20.22 0.30 35.59
C HIS A 787 19.64 1.71 35.61
N ASN A 788 20.07 2.58 34.69
CA ASN A 788 19.77 4.02 34.71
C ASN A 788 18.70 4.49 33.71
N GLU A 789 18.30 3.67 32.74
CA GLU A 789 17.25 4.01 31.79
C GLU A 789 15.92 3.34 32.15
N LEU A 790 14.79 3.99 31.88
CA LEU A 790 13.45 3.42 32.00
C LEU A 790 12.58 3.87 30.83
N GLY A 791 11.91 2.90 30.20
CA GLY A 791 11.11 3.10 29.00
C GLY A 791 11.95 3.10 27.72
N GLY A 792 11.49 2.45 26.65
CA GLY A 792 12.27 2.22 25.43
C GLY A 792 13.08 0.90 25.40
N LEU A 793 12.95 0.05 26.44
CA LEU A 793 13.91 -1.04 26.73
C LEU A 793 13.50 -2.45 26.32
N GLU A 794 12.24 -2.70 25.95
CA GLU A 794 11.82 -4.02 25.49
C GLU A 794 11.64 -4.00 23.97
N ASN A 795 12.64 -4.48 23.25
CA ASN A 795 12.57 -4.71 21.81
C ASN A 795 12.79 -6.20 21.54
N ASN A 796 11.73 -7.00 21.68
CA ASN A 796 11.72 -8.34 21.10
C ASN A 796 11.29 -8.27 19.61
N TYR A 797 11.40 -9.37 18.86
CA TYR A 797 11.06 -9.39 17.43
C TYR A 797 9.55 -9.19 17.14
N ILE A 798 8.69 -9.28 18.15
CA ILE A 798 7.28 -8.92 18.10
C ILE A 798 7.25 -7.42 18.35
N ILE A 799 6.48 -6.68 17.56
CA ILE A 799 6.28 -5.25 17.76
C ILE A 799 5.70 -5.07 19.18
N ASN A 800 6.53 -4.73 20.16
CA ASN A 800 6.03 -4.28 21.44
C ASN A 800 5.60 -2.83 21.25
N VAL A 801 4.31 -2.58 21.41
CA VAL A 801 3.74 -1.25 21.30
C VAL A 801 4.00 -0.55 22.62
N ASN A 802 4.92 0.42 22.59
CA ASN A 802 5.17 1.38 23.66
C ASN A 802 5.58 0.81 25.02
N THR A 803 6.87 0.91 25.31
CA THR A 803 7.48 0.48 26.57
C THR A 803 7.72 1.65 27.54
N ALA A 804 7.27 2.86 27.20
CA ALA A 804 7.49 4.04 28.02
C ALA A 804 6.59 4.03 29.27
N LEU A 805 7.03 4.71 30.33
CA LEU A 805 6.34 4.67 31.62
C LEU A 805 5.01 5.43 31.55
N PRO A 806 3.95 4.94 32.21
CA PRO A 806 2.68 5.67 32.28
C PRO A 806 2.85 7.01 33.01
N LYS A 807 2.05 8.01 32.61
CA LYS A 807 2.08 9.35 33.22
C LYS A 807 1.62 9.34 34.68
N GLY A 808 2.17 10.24 35.49
CA GLY A 808 1.72 10.49 36.87
C GLY A 808 2.18 9.47 37.92
N LYS A 809 3.17 8.66 37.61
CA LYS A 809 3.89 7.80 38.57
C LYS A 809 5.09 8.53 39.16
N THR A 810 5.73 7.91 40.14
CA THR A 810 6.97 8.39 40.76
C THR A 810 8.10 7.40 40.56
N VAL A 811 9.32 7.90 40.34
CA VAL A 811 10.55 7.11 40.27
C VAL A 811 11.56 7.71 41.24
N LYS A 812 12.14 6.88 42.11
CA LYS A 812 13.26 7.31 42.97
C LYS A 812 14.57 7.04 42.26
N LEU A 813 15.42 8.05 42.11
CA LEU A 813 16.74 7.97 41.46
C LEU A 813 17.82 8.01 42.53
N MET A 814 18.72 7.02 42.52
CA MET A 814 19.68 6.78 43.60
C MET A 814 21.08 6.47 43.02
N PRO A 815 21.93 7.47 42.79
CA PRO A 815 23.33 7.23 42.43
C PRO A 815 24.07 6.56 43.60
N GLN A 816 24.87 5.55 43.31
CA GLN A 816 25.62 4.76 44.28
C GLN A 816 27.10 5.11 44.18
N LEU A 817 27.73 5.24 45.36
CA LEU A 817 29.18 5.35 45.48
C LEU A 817 29.78 3.94 45.63
N PRO A 818 31.03 3.72 45.19
CA PRO A 818 31.74 2.46 45.41
C PRO A 818 31.92 2.20 46.90
N GLU A 819 32.03 0.93 47.27
CA GLU A 819 32.31 0.54 48.66
C GLU A 819 33.62 1.17 49.15
N GLY A 820 33.61 1.71 50.37
CA GLY A 820 34.78 2.36 50.98
C GLY A 820 35.03 3.81 50.56
N VAL A 821 34.30 4.35 49.58
CA VAL A 821 34.38 5.77 49.21
C VAL A 821 33.57 6.62 50.20
N VAL A 822 34.21 7.65 50.76
CA VAL A 822 33.55 8.64 51.63
C VAL A 822 32.55 9.45 50.80
N ASP A 823 31.31 9.56 51.28
CA ASP A 823 30.31 10.46 50.72
C ASP A 823 30.51 11.87 51.29
N THR A 824 31.00 12.81 50.48
CA THR A 824 31.21 14.20 50.90
C THR A 824 29.91 14.97 51.16
N GLY A 825 28.76 14.43 50.75
CA GLY A 825 27.47 15.13 50.75
C GLY A 825 27.36 16.20 49.66
N ASN A 826 28.39 16.41 48.82
CA ASN A 826 28.37 17.42 47.75
C ASN A 826 27.72 16.86 46.48
N TRP A 827 26.39 16.84 46.50
CA TRP A 827 25.55 16.41 45.38
C TRP A 827 24.87 17.62 44.72
N SER A 828 24.77 17.59 43.40
CA SER A 828 23.94 18.54 42.65
C SER A 828 23.30 17.85 41.45
N TRP A 829 22.03 18.15 41.19
CA TRP A 829 21.30 17.62 40.04
C TRP A 829 21.04 18.71 39.01
N ASN A 830 20.89 18.33 37.75
CA ASN A 830 20.43 19.24 36.69
C ASN A 830 18.98 19.74 36.88
N THR A 831 18.28 19.25 37.90
CA THR A 831 16.99 19.78 38.38
C THR A 831 17.15 20.94 39.38
N GLY A 832 18.35 21.16 39.91
CA GLY A 832 18.64 22.11 40.99
C GLY A 832 18.65 21.50 42.40
N GLU A 833 18.26 20.23 42.55
CA GLU A 833 18.30 19.50 43.82
C GLU A 833 19.74 19.23 44.28
N THR A 834 19.97 19.17 45.59
CA THR A 834 21.31 18.97 46.19
C THR A 834 21.41 17.74 47.09
N THR A 835 20.37 16.89 47.13
CA THR A 835 20.39 15.62 47.85
C THR A 835 21.03 14.52 47.01
N LYS A 836 21.54 13.48 47.66
CA LYS A 836 22.07 12.29 46.98
C LYS A 836 21.00 11.61 46.13
N ASP A 837 19.88 11.27 46.75
CA ASP A 837 18.73 10.67 46.10
C ASP A 837 17.67 11.73 45.78
N ILE A 838 16.96 11.59 44.67
CA ILE A 838 15.77 12.39 44.35
C ILE A 838 14.59 11.51 43.97
N THR A 839 13.37 12.03 44.09
CA THR A 839 12.15 11.40 43.54
C THR A 839 11.58 12.31 42.48
N VAL A 840 11.32 11.75 41.30
CA VAL A 840 10.79 12.48 40.15
C VAL A 840 9.45 11.89 39.74
N THR A 841 8.63 12.70 39.08
CA THR A 841 7.37 12.25 38.49
C THR A 841 7.56 11.84 37.04
N THR A 842 6.71 10.94 36.54
CA THR A 842 6.63 10.58 35.12
C THR A 842 5.64 11.52 34.40
N ASP A 843 5.69 12.82 34.68
CA ASP A 843 4.91 13.84 33.97
C ASP A 843 5.52 14.15 32.59
N LYS A 844 6.83 14.04 32.49
CA LYS A 844 7.58 14.22 31.25
C LYS A 844 8.79 13.28 31.10
N SER A 845 9.12 12.96 29.85
CA SER A 845 10.38 12.34 29.46
C SER A 845 11.53 13.30 29.76
N PHE A 846 12.59 12.82 30.42
CA PHE A 846 13.72 13.66 30.81
C PHE A 846 15.00 12.86 31.12
N ILE A 847 16.15 13.50 30.90
CA ILE A 847 17.48 13.06 31.32
C ILE A 847 17.83 13.76 32.63
N TYR A 848 17.86 13.00 33.73
CA TYR A 848 18.31 13.46 35.04
C TYR A 848 19.79 13.18 35.20
N ARG A 849 20.55 14.13 35.74
CA ARG A 849 21.99 13.97 35.92
C ARG A 849 22.38 14.38 37.33
N ALA A 850 22.86 13.40 38.10
CA ALA A 850 23.49 13.64 39.38
C ALA A 850 24.97 13.97 39.16
N THR A 851 25.47 14.99 39.84
CA THR A 851 26.89 15.31 39.92
C THR A 851 27.35 15.17 41.36
N TYR A 852 28.35 14.34 41.58
CA TYR A 852 29.03 14.15 42.86
C TYR A 852 30.38 14.86 42.83
N THR A 853 30.73 15.60 43.89
CA THR A 853 32.07 16.19 44.04
C THR A 853 32.82 15.52 45.18
N ASN A 854 33.92 14.83 44.86
CA ASN A 854 34.71 14.09 45.85
C ASN A 854 35.59 15.01 46.73
N GLU A 855 36.33 14.42 47.67
CA GLU A 855 37.19 15.14 48.63
C GLU A 855 38.29 15.99 47.97
N ASN A 856 38.68 15.63 46.73
CA ASN A 856 39.68 16.36 45.93
C ASN A 856 39.05 17.45 45.04
N GLY A 857 37.72 17.67 45.14
CA GLY A 857 37.01 18.64 44.31
C GLY A 857 36.72 18.16 42.89
N ILE A 858 36.95 16.88 42.57
CA ILE A 858 36.70 16.31 41.25
C ILE A 858 35.24 15.89 41.13
N LYS A 859 34.65 16.22 39.96
CA LYS A 859 33.25 15.96 39.66
C LYS A 859 33.07 14.65 38.89
N SER A 860 32.10 13.86 39.32
CA SER A 860 31.61 12.66 38.65
C SER A 860 30.13 12.80 38.34
N GLU A 861 29.67 12.16 37.28
CA GLU A 861 28.27 12.23 36.87
C GLU A 861 27.65 10.84 36.74
N GLN A 862 26.37 10.74 37.11
CA GLN A 862 25.50 9.60 36.81
C GLN A 862 24.22 10.12 36.17
N MET A 863 23.98 9.70 34.94
CA MET A 863 22.77 10.02 34.19
C MET A 863 21.69 8.96 34.43
N PHE A 864 20.43 9.38 34.52
CA PHE A 864 19.21 8.55 34.51
C PHE A 864 18.26 9.06 33.41
N SER A 865 17.74 8.17 32.57
CA SER A 865 16.89 8.54 31.44
C SER A 865 15.49 7.94 31.57
N ILE A 866 14.49 8.80 31.80
CA ILE A 866 13.10 8.39 31.99
C ILE A 866 12.31 8.76 30.74
N ALA A 867 11.84 7.75 29.99
CA ALA A 867 10.92 7.93 28.86
C ALA A 867 9.48 7.70 29.32
N VAL A 868 8.62 8.68 29.06
CA VAL A 868 7.21 8.72 29.47
C VAL A 868 6.31 8.53 28.25
N ASN A 869 5.27 7.71 28.43
CA ASN A 869 4.28 7.39 27.42
C ASN A 869 3.65 8.65 26.82
N ALA A 870 3.61 8.71 25.48
CA ALA A 870 3.08 9.81 24.69
C ALA A 870 3.83 11.14 24.90
N ASP A 871 5.04 11.09 25.44
CA ASP A 871 5.92 12.25 25.58
C ASP A 871 7.22 12.04 24.81
N CYS A 872 7.05 11.96 23.49
CA CYS A 872 8.10 11.75 22.49
C CYS A 872 7.80 12.62 21.26
N THR A 873 8.74 12.67 20.32
CA THR A 873 8.60 13.50 19.13
C THR A 873 7.51 12.95 18.21
N PRO A 874 6.59 13.79 17.67
CA PRO A 874 5.60 13.35 16.69
C PRO A 874 6.26 12.86 15.41
N THR A 875 5.67 11.87 14.76
CA THR A 875 6.06 11.41 13.42
C THR A 875 5.29 12.20 12.35
N THR A 876 5.83 12.29 11.15
CA THR A 876 4.99 12.61 9.99
C THR A 876 4.00 11.47 9.78
N ILE A 877 2.72 11.80 9.61
CA ILE A 877 1.63 10.84 9.39
C ILE A 877 1.12 10.95 7.95
N SER A 878 0.71 9.81 7.40
CA SER A 878 0.03 9.72 6.10
C SER A 878 -1.27 8.95 6.26
N SER A 879 -2.21 9.20 5.35
CA SER A 879 -3.51 8.55 5.35
C SER A 879 -3.98 8.25 3.94
N SER A 880 -4.86 7.26 3.81
CA SER A 880 -5.47 6.91 2.53
C SER A 880 -6.85 6.30 2.69
N ILE A 881 -7.69 6.54 1.68
CA ILE A 881 -9.04 6.02 1.54
C ILE A 881 -9.07 5.18 0.27
N TYR A 882 -9.52 3.94 0.39
CA TYR A 882 -9.81 3.06 -0.74
C TYR A 882 -11.29 2.74 -0.79
N CYS A 883 -11.90 2.83 -1.97
CA CYS A 883 -13.27 2.40 -2.25
C CYS A 883 -13.20 1.16 -3.14
N ASN A 884 -13.67 0.01 -2.65
CA ASN A 884 -13.58 -1.28 -3.36
C ASN A 884 -12.18 -1.52 -3.96
N ASP A 885 -11.16 -1.43 -3.11
CA ASP A 885 -9.72 -1.58 -3.43
C ASP A 885 -9.11 -0.52 -4.37
N THR A 886 -9.86 0.52 -4.73
CA THR A 886 -9.36 1.65 -5.54
C THR A 886 -9.09 2.86 -4.67
N TRP A 887 -7.89 3.45 -4.76
CA TRP A 887 -7.56 4.67 -4.02
C TRP A 887 -8.43 5.85 -4.48
N VAL A 888 -9.08 6.55 -3.55
CA VAL A 888 -10.03 7.65 -3.84
C VAL A 888 -9.71 8.95 -3.11
N GLY A 889 -8.76 8.95 -2.17
CA GLY A 889 -8.37 10.16 -1.44
C GLY A 889 -7.47 9.87 -0.24
N ALA A 890 -7.02 10.93 0.44
CA ALA A 890 -6.19 10.81 1.64
C ALA A 890 -7.03 10.94 2.93
N THR A 891 -7.91 11.93 2.99
CA THR A 891 -8.76 12.25 4.16
C THR A 891 -10.19 12.58 3.78
N GLU A 892 -10.49 12.79 2.50
CA GLU A 892 -11.84 13.07 2.01
C GLU A 892 -12.08 12.34 0.68
N ALA A 893 -13.26 11.74 0.52
CA ALA A 893 -13.64 11.04 -0.71
C ALA A 893 -15.17 11.00 -0.91
N VAL A 894 -15.60 10.92 -2.17
CA VAL A 894 -17.00 10.64 -2.55
C VAL A 894 -17.08 9.21 -3.07
N VAL A 895 -17.92 8.38 -2.46
CA VAL A 895 -18.06 6.96 -2.80
C VAL A 895 -19.50 6.63 -3.19
N PRO A 896 -19.74 5.69 -4.12
CA PRO A 896 -21.10 5.22 -4.40
C PRO A 896 -21.77 4.59 -3.18
N CYS A 897 -23.09 4.76 -3.07
CA CYS A 897 -23.90 4.07 -2.07
C CYS A 897 -23.71 2.54 -2.15
N GLY A 898 -23.47 1.92 -1.01
CA GLY A 898 -23.20 0.48 -0.86
C GLY A 898 -21.73 0.08 -1.00
N SER A 899 -20.82 1.03 -1.17
CA SER A 899 -19.39 0.72 -1.31
C SER A 899 -18.72 0.30 0.00
N ASN A 900 -17.71 -0.55 -0.11
CA ASN A 900 -16.78 -0.84 0.98
C ASN A 900 -15.65 0.19 0.95
N VAL A 901 -15.40 0.82 2.10
CA VAL A 901 -14.39 1.88 2.25
C VAL A 901 -13.34 1.47 3.27
N THR A 902 -12.10 1.32 2.80
CA THR A 902 -10.94 1.03 3.66
C THR A 902 -10.20 2.33 3.97
N LEU A 903 -10.03 2.63 5.25
CA LEU A 903 -9.30 3.78 5.78
C LEU A 903 -7.96 3.31 6.33
N ASN A 904 -6.88 4.03 6.02
CA ASN A 904 -5.55 3.72 6.54
C ASN A 904 -4.90 4.94 7.18
N VAL A 905 -4.16 4.71 8.26
CA VAL A 905 -3.25 5.67 8.89
C VAL A 905 -1.86 5.05 9.03
N ALA A 906 -0.81 5.79 8.71
CA ALA A 906 0.57 5.33 8.82
C ALA A 906 1.48 6.47 9.30
N GLY A 907 2.64 6.11 9.87
CA GLY A 907 3.67 7.06 10.29
C GLY A 907 4.99 6.82 9.56
N ALA A 908 5.72 7.90 9.25
CA ALA A 908 7.07 7.86 8.67
C ALA A 908 8.06 7.07 9.54
N SER A 909 7.86 7.03 10.87
CA SER A 909 8.60 6.16 11.79
C SER A 909 8.46 4.65 11.50
N GLY A 910 7.58 4.24 10.58
CA GLY A 910 7.38 2.87 10.12
C GLY A 910 6.56 2.01 11.09
N TRP A 911 7.02 1.88 12.33
CA TRP A 911 6.34 1.10 13.37
C TRP A 911 5.44 1.98 14.23
N GLY A 912 4.29 1.43 14.58
CA GLY A 912 3.28 2.03 15.43
C GLY A 912 2.03 1.15 15.45
N ASP A 913 1.01 1.63 16.14
CA ASP A 913 -0.32 1.02 16.19
C ASP A 913 -1.37 1.98 15.64
N GLY A 914 -2.58 1.50 15.40
CA GLY A 914 -3.72 2.33 15.02
C GLY A 914 -4.91 2.15 15.96
N LYS A 915 -5.63 3.24 16.21
CA LYS A 915 -6.90 3.24 16.95
C LYS A 915 -7.93 4.08 16.22
N TRP A 916 -9.17 3.62 16.20
CA TRP A 916 -10.24 4.27 15.45
C TRP A 916 -11.36 4.70 16.38
N SER A 917 -12.04 5.79 16.04
CA SER A 917 -13.22 6.24 16.78
C SER A 917 -14.38 5.25 16.68
N THR A 918 -14.28 4.27 15.80
CA THR A 918 -15.17 3.10 15.71
C THR A 918 -14.91 2.07 16.80
N GLY A 919 -13.80 2.14 17.55
CA GLY A 919 -13.39 1.16 18.56
C GLY A 919 -12.48 0.05 18.05
N GLN A 920 -12.25 0.02 16.74
CA GLN A 920 -11.31 -0.92 16.12
C GLN A 920 -9.86 -0.49 16.34
N THR A 921 -8.95 -1.47 16.26
CA THR A 921 -7.50 -1.30 16.38
C THR A 921 -6.78 -1.74 15.10
N GLY A 922 -5.53 -1.32 14.93
CA GLY A 922 -4.73 -1.55 13.74
C GLY A 922 -4.67 -0.32 12.84
N THR A 923 -3.70 -0.28 11.93
CA THR A 923 -3.46 0.87 11.04
C THR A 923 -4.43 0.98 9.85
N SER A 924 -5.36 0.03 9.73
CA SER A 924 -6.36 -0.04 8.66
C SER A 924 -7.68 -0.57 9.19
N ILE A 925 -8.79 0.02 8.75
CA ILE A 925 -10.15 -0.51 8.97
C ILE A 925 -10.95 -0.46 7.68
N THR A 926 -11.93 -1.36 7.55
CA THR A 926 -12.89 -1.35 6.44
C THR A 926 -14.29 -1.10 6.98
N LEU A 927 -14.95 -0.09 6.42
CA LEU A 927 -16.37 0.22 6.62
C LEU A 927 -17.14 -0.40 5.47
N SER A 928 -17.98 -1.40 5.76
CA SER A 928 -18.70 -2.14 4.73
C SER A 928 -20.03 -1.45 4.36
N SER A 929 -20.37 -1.49 3.08
CA SER A 929 -21.67 -1.08 2.53
C SER A 929 -22.19 0.29 3.03
N LEU A 930 -21.40 1.35 2.87
CA LEU A 930 -21.79 2.69 3.31
C LEU A 930 -22.99 3.25 2.53
N ILE A 931 -24.03 3.68 3.24
CA ILE A 931 -25.28 4.23 2.67
C ILE A 931 -25.53 5.70 3.02
N SER A 932 -24.70 6.28 3.87
CA SER A 932 -24.78 7.67 4.30
C SER A 932 -23.39 8.22 4.57
N ASP A 933 -23.25 9.55 4.53
CA ASP A 933 -22.00 10.23 4.84
C ASP A 933 -21.47 9.83 6.22
N LYS A 934 -20.16 9.66 6.33
CA LYS A 934 -19.49 9.33 7.60
C LYS A 934 -18.30 10.26 7.82
N GLU A 935 -18.17 10.74 9.05
CA GLU A 935 -16.91 11.29 9.56
C GLU A 935 -16.33 10.26 10.55
N ILE A 936 -15.11 9.80 10.31
CA ILE A 936 -14.44 8.78 11.14
C ILE A 936 -13.05 9.29 11.50
N LYS A 937 -12.62 9.07 12.74
CA LYS A 937 -11.30 9.49 13.22
C LYS A 937 -10.40 8.27 13.40
N GLY A 938 -9.20 8.35 12.83
CA GLY A 938 -8.14 7.35 13.01
C GLY A 938 -6.93 7.98 13.68
N GLN A 939 -6.29 7.25 14.59
CA GLN A 939 -5.04 7.64 15.24
C GLN A 939 -3.93 6.71 14.81
N PHE A 940 -2.78 7.28 14.43
CA PHE A 940 -1.52 6.54 14.41
C PHE A 940 -0.80 6.78 15.73
N ILE A 941 -0.42 5.71 16.42
CA ILE A 941 0.29 5.73 17.70
C ILE A 941 1.73 5.33 17.43
N ASN A 942 2.65 6.28 17.57
CA ASN A 942 4.07 5.99 17.36
C ASN A 942 4.63 5.09 18.48
N GLN A 943 5.89 4.67 18.34
CA GLN A 943 6.52 3.73 19.27
C GLN A 943 6.68 4.26 20.71
N GLY A 944 6.75 5.59 20.90
CA GLY A 944 6.76 6.20 22.23
C GLY A 944 5.35 6.43 22.80
N GLY A 945 4.31 5.98 22.10
CA GLY A 945 2.92 6.03 22.55
C GLY A 945 2.17 7.32 22.18
N LEU A 946 2.79 8.25 21.45
CA LEU A 946 2.13 9.48 21.03
C LEU A 946 1.14 9.17 19.91
N ALA A 947 -0.15 9.40 20.20
CA ALA A 947 -1.25 9.22 19.25
C ALA A 947 -1.46 10.52 18.46
N GLN A 948 -1.46 10.44 17.13
CA GLN A 948 -1.74 11.56 16.22
C GLN A 948 -3.01 11.25 15.42
N THR A 949 -4.02 12.13 15.51
CA THR A 949 -5.35 11.92 14.91
C THR A 949 -5.44 12.48 13.50
N ILE A 950 -6.07 11.71 12.61
CA ILE A 950 -6.58 12.10 11.29
C ILE A 950 -8.10 11.95 11.29
N THR A 951 -8.79 12.96 10.76
CA THR A 951 -10.24 12.92 10.53
C THR A 951 -10.51 12.63 9.04
N PHE A 952 -11.30 11.58 8.78
CA PHE A 952 -11.72 11.15 7.45
C PHE A 952 -13.16 11.57 7.19
N ARG A 953 -13.46 12.11 6.00
CA ARG A 953 -14.79 12.52 5.55
C ARG A 953 -15.19 11.75 4.31
N ILE A 954 -16.19 10.90 4.44
CA ILE A 954 -16.66 10.03 3.37
C ILE A 954 -18.06 10.50 2.99
N HIS A 955 -18.21 11.00 1.77
CA HIS A 955 -19.50 11.41 1.22
C HIS A 955 -20.07 10.28 0.36
N VAL A 956 -21.35 9.97 0.53
CA VAL A 956 -22.03 8.91 -0.22
C VAL A 956 -22.86 9.52 -1.33
N LYS A 957 -22.52 9.21 -2.58
CA LYS A 957 -23.32 9.56 -3.77
C LYS A 957 -24.37 8.48 -4.06
N GLY A 958 -25.23 8.74 -5.05
CA GLY A 958 -26.22 7.77 -5.52
C GLY A 958 -25.63 6.42 -5.97
N LEU A 959 -26.53 5.48 -6.29
CA LEU A 959 -26.18 4.13 -6.74
C LEU A 959 -25.18 4.14 -7.90
N GLN A 960 -24.28 3.15 -7.92
CA GLN A 960 -23.36 2.97 -9.04
C GLN A 960 -24.08 2.24 -10.20
N PRO A 961 -24.27 2.87 -11.36
CA PRO A 961 -24.81 2.19 -12.52
C PRO A 961 -23.76 1.21 -13.08
N CYS A 962 -24.21 0.02 -13.45
CA CYS A 962 -23.41 -1.01 -14.10
C CYS A 962 -24.16 -1.62 -15.30
N ALA A 963 -23.41 -1.95 -16.34
CA ALA A 963 -23.90 -2.71 -17.48
C ALA A 963 -22.89 -3.78 -17.90
N LEU A 964 -23.37 -4.94 -18.31
CA LEU A 964 -22.58 -5.93 -19.04
C LEU A 964 -22.90 -5.79 -20.52
N LEU A 965 -21.99 -5.16 -21.26
CA LEU A 965 -22.08 -5.00 -22.70
C LEU A 965 -21.16 -6.02 -23.37
N ASN A 966 -21.72 -7.03 -24.04
CA ASN A 966 -20.97 -8.14 -24.64
C ASN A 966 -19.97 -8.76 -23.65
N ASN A 967 -20.43 -9.09 -22.44
CA ASN A 967 -19.63 -9.65 -21.34
C ASN A 967 -18.50 -8.74 -20.82
N ARG A 968 -18.48 -7.46 -21.21
CA ARG A 968 -17.58 -6.44 -20.65
C ARG A 968 -18.33 -5.57 -19.65
N LEU A 969 -17.79 -5.44 -18.44
CA LEU A 969 -18.33 -4.52 -17.44
C LEU A 969 -18.11 -3.06 -17.88
N VAL A 970 -19.19 -2.29 -17.86
CA VAL A 970 -19.22 -0.82 -17.95
C VAL A 970 -19.80 -0.33 -16.63
N SER A 971 -19.07 0.50 -15.89
CA SER A 971 -19.51 1.05 -14.60
C SER A 971 -19.51 2.59 -14.66
N ASP A 972 -20.32 3.22 -13.79
CA ASP A 972 -20.43 4.68 -13.67
C ASP A 972 -20.88 5.40 -14.96
N SER A 973 -21.64 4.73 -15.84
CA SER A 973 -22.27 5.34 -17.02
C SER A 973 -23.76 5.02 -17.09
N LEU A 974 -24.60 6.04 -17.23
CA LEU A 974 -26.03 5.91 -17.52
C LEU A 974 -26.31 5.98 -19.03
N ASP A 975 -25.45 6.63 -19.79
CA ASP A 975 -25.53 6.70 -21.25
C ASP A 975 -24.79 5.51 -21.86
N LEU A 976 -25.50 4.70 -22.63
CA LEU A 976 -24.96 3.46 -23.22
C LEU A 976 -25.22 3.44 -24.71
N ILE A 977 -24.14 3.44 -25.49
CA ILE A 977 -24.21 3.28 -26.94
C ILE A 977 -23.80 1.86 -27.31
N VAL A 978 -24.69 1.17 -28.01
CA VAL A 978 -24.58 -0.26 -28.32
C VAL A 978 -24.93 -0.49 -29.79
N ASN A 979 -24.37 -1.52 -30.41
CA ASN A 979 -24.74 -1.92 -31.77
C ASN A 979 -25.99 -2.80 -31.77
N GLN A 980 -26.73 -2.78 -32.87
CA GLN A 980 -27.78 -3.76 -33.11
C GLN A 980 -27.22 -5.19 -33.00
N GLY A 981 -27.82 -6.01 -32.13
CA GLY A 981 -27.39 -7.39 -31.89
C GLY A 981 -26.35 -7.55 -30.77
N ASP A 982 -25.89 -6.48 -30.14
CA ASP A 982 -25.08 -6.58 -28.92
C ASP A 982 -25.89 -7.18 -27.76
N ALA A 983 -25.24 -7.97 -26.90
CA ALA A 983 -25.81 -8.42 -25.64
C ALA A 983 -25.64 -7.33 -24.58
N LEU A 984 -26.74 -6.92 -23.94
CA LEU A 984 -26.73 -5.85 -22.95
C LEU A 984 -27.56 -6.24 -21.73
N VAL A 985 -26.92 -6.25 -20.57
CA VAL A 985 -27.59 -6.37 -19.28
C VAL A 985 -27.34 -5.12 -18.45
N LEU A 986 -28.39 -4.54 -17.90
CA LEU A 986 -28.36 -3.36 -17.05
C LEU A 986 -28.64 -3.73 -15.60
N TYR A 987 -27.94 -3.11 -14.65
CA TYR A 987 -28.19 -3.26 -13.21
C TYR A 987 -27.56 -2.10 -12.43
N ALA A 988 -27.67 -2.10 -11.11
CA ALA A 988 -26.86 -1.19 -10.30
C ALA A 988 -26.33 -1.92 -9.08
N ASN A 989 -25.17 -1.47 -8.59
CA ASN A 989 -24.68 -1.92 -7.30
C ASN A 989 -25.53 -1.25 -6.23
N ALA A 990 -26.38 -2.06 -5.60
CA ALA A 990 -27.19 -1.66 -4.47
C ALA A 990 -26.57 -2.24 -3.19
N PRO A 991 -26.69 -1.52 -2.06
CA PRO A 991 -26.34 -2.06 -0.76
C PRO A 991 -27.07 -3.39 -0.48
N GLU A 992 -26.34 -4.42 -0.05
CA GLU A 992 -26.93 -5.73 0.31
C GLU A 992 -27.80 -5.67 1.58
N ASN A 993 -27.64 -4.60 2.36
CA ASN A 993 -28.33 -4.38 3.62
C ASN A 993 -29.72 -3.72 3.48
N ILE A 994 -30.25 -3.53 2.28
CA ILE A 994 -31.62 -2.98 2.14
C ILE A 994 -32.64 -4.01 2.63
N VAL A 995 -33.55 -3.60 3.51
CA VAL A 995 -34.62 -4.45 4.04
C VAL A 995 -35.77 -4.53 3.03
N ASN A 996 -36.24 -5.75 2.72
CA ASN A 996 -37.32 -6.02 1.77
C ASN A 996 -37.07 -5.41 0.38
N VAL A 997 -35.84 -5.49 -0.09
CA VAL A 997 -35.44 -4.89 -1.37
C VAL A 997 -36.26 -5.46 -2.53
N LYS A 998 -36.72 -4.57 -3.41
CA LYS A 998 -37.43 -4.87 -4.64
C LYS A 998 -36.82 -4.08 -5.78
N TYR A 999 -36.63 -4.77 -6.89
CA TYR A 999 -36.10 -4.21 -8.14
C TYR A 999 -37.18 -4.28 -9.20
N THR A 1000 -37.60 -3.13 -9.71
CA THR A 1000 -38.61 -3.04 -10.76
C THR A 1000 -38.13 -2.11 -11.86
N TRP A 1001 -38.28 -2.54 -13.12
CA TRP A 1001 -37.88 -1.78 -14.29
C TRP A 1001 -39.07 -1.10 -14.97
N SER A 1002 -38.83 0.03 -15.65
CA SER A 1002 -39.87 0.80 -16.36
C SER A 1002 -40.61 0.03 -17.45
N ASN A 1003 -40.04 -1.08 -17.95
CA ASN A 1003 -40.67 -1.97 -18.92
C ASN A 1003 -41.55 -3.07 -18.27
N GLY A 1004 -41.64 -3.09 -16.93
CA GLY A 1004 -42.42 -4.06 -16.17
C GLY A 1004 -41.65 -5.31 -15.73
N THR A 1005 -40.36 -5.44 -16.09
CA THR A 1005 -39.52 -6.54 -15.60
C THR A 1005 -39.21 -6.37 -14.11
N GLU A 1006 -39.29 -7.46 -13.34
CA GLU A 1006 -38.86 -7.52 -11.95
C GLU A 1006 -37.52 -8.26 -11.84
N GLY A 1007 -36.63 -7.79 -10.96
CA GLY A 1007 -35.30 -8.37 -10.76
C GLY A 1007 -34.16 -7.34 -10.87
N LYS A 1008 -33.03 -7.66 -10.23
CA LYS A 1008 -31.85 -6.77 -10.15
C LYS A 1008 -31.28 -6.44 -11.53
N TYR A 1009 -31.32 -7.39 -12.44
CA TYR A 1009 -30.82 -7.27 -13.80
C TYR A 1009 -31.97 -7.10 -14.78
N LEU A 1010 -31.81 -6.18 -15.73
CA LEU A 1010 -32.61 -6.12 -16.94
C LEU A 1010 -31.76 -6.60 -18.11
N ASP A 1011 -32.08 -7.78 -18.60
CA ASP A 1011 -31.49 -8.31 -19.82
C ASP A 1011 -32.25 -7.80 -21.05
N LEU A 1012 -31.54 -7.11 -21.94
CA LEU A 1012 -32.04 -6.56 -23.19
C LEU A 1012 -31.45 -7.30 -24.41
N THR A 1013 -30.79 -8.43 -24.19
CA THR A 1013 -30.13 -9.19 -25.26
C THR A 1013 -31.13 -9.61 -26.36
N GLU A 1014 -32.33 -10.04 -25.97
CA GLU A 1014 -33.44 -10.26 -26.90
C GLU A 1014 -34.37 -9.03 -26.90
N GLY A 1015 -34.45 -8.32 -28.03
CA GLY A 1015 -35.31 -7.13 -28.15
C GLY A 1015 -34.64 -5.80 -27.80
N LEU A 1016 -33.30 -5.72 -27.88
CA LEU A 1016 -32.53 -4.49 -27.71
C LEU A 1016 -33.06 -3.34 -28.58
N THR A 1017 -33.59 -2.30 -27.93
CA THR A 1017 -34.13 -1.10 -28.60
C THR A 1017 -33.69 0.17 -27.89
N SER A 1018 -33.58 1.27 -28.64
CA SER A 1018 -33.23 2.58 -28.09
C SER A 1018 -34.34 3.06 -27.14
N GLY A 1019 -33.96 3.61 -25.98
CA GLY A 1019 -34.93 4.15 -25.03
C GLY A 1019 -34.37 4.34 -23.61
N ASP A 1020 -35.24 4.85 -22.75
CA ASP A 1020 -34.95 5.07 -21.35
C ASP A 1020 -35.42 3.89 -20.49
N TYR A 1021 -34.48 3.23 -19.84
CA TYR A 1021 -34.74 2.10 -18.95
C TYR A 1021 -34.47 2.53 -17.51
N THR A 1022 -35.54 2.73 -16.75
CA THR A 1022 -35.44 3.17 -15.34
C THR A 1022 -35.55 1.98 -14.42
N LEU A 1023 -34.52 1.78 -13.58
CA LEU A 1023 -34.55 0.85 -12.45
C LEU A 1023 -35.01 1.61 -11.21
N TYR A 1024 -36.05 1.10 -10.57
CA TYR A 1024 -36.50 1.51 -9.24
C TYR A 1024 -36.06 0.44 -8.23
N ILE A 1025 -35.31 0.86 -7.21
CA ILE A 1025 -34.88 0.03 -6.10
C ILE A 1025 -35.58 0.54 -4.85
N THR A 1026 -36.55 -0.22 -4.39
CA THR A 1026 -37.37 0.14 -3.23
C THR A 1026 -37.13 -0.85 -2.11
N GLY A 1027 -37.12 -0.34 -0.89
CA GLY A 1027 -37.01 -1.09 0.35
C GLY A 1027 -37.44 -0.20 1.50
N GLU A 1028 -37.37 -0.71 2.73
CA GLU A 1028 -37.71 0.13 3.86
C GLU A 1028 -36.68 1.24 4.07
N ASN A 1029 -37.16 2.48 4.14
CA ASN A 1029 -36.34 3.69 4.25
C ASN A 1029 -35.30 3.86 3.13
N PHE A 1030 -35.48 3.14 2.01
CA PHE A 1030 -34.63 3.22 0.84
C PHE A 1030 -35.48 3.25 -0.43
N ASP A 1031 -35.47 4.39 -1.12
CA ASP A 1031 -36.13 4.54 -2.42
C ASP A 1031 -35.16 5.30 -3.33
N GLN A 1032 -34.61 4.58 -4.29
CA GLN A 1032 -33.66 5.11 -5.26
C GLN A 1032 -34.08 4.69 -6.66
N LYS A 1033 -33.77 5.56 -7.63
CA LYS A 1033 -33.97 5.25 -9.04
C LYS A 1033 -32.80 5.72 -9.87
N LEU A 1034 -32.58 5.04 -10.99
CA LEU A 1034 -31.60 5.40 -12.00
C LEU A 1034 -32.17 5.10 -13.38
N THR A 1035 -31.86 5.95 -14.34
CA THR A 1035 -32.37 5.84 -15.71
C THR A 1035 -31.19 5.66 -16.65
N TYR A 1036 -31.14 4.50 -17.31
CA TYR A 1036 -30.22 4.25 -18.42
C TYR A 1036 -30.78 4.82 -19.71
N HIS A 1037 -29.94 5.54 -20.44
CA HIS A 1037 -30.22 6.05 -21.77
C HIS A 1037 -29.51 5.15 -22.78
N VAL A 1038 -30.24 4.15 -23.30
CA VAL A 1038 -29.69 3.19 -24.26
C VAL A 1038 -29.93 3.68 -25.68
N MET A 1039 -28.87 3.81 -26.45
CA MET A 1039 -28.88 4.22 -27.85
C MET A 1039 -28.38 3.08 -28.73
N VAL A 1040 -29.28 2.49 -29.52
CA VAL A 1040 -28.96 1.36 -30.40
C VAL A 1040 -28.57 1.85 -31.78
N MET A 1041 -27.30 1.68 -32.10
CA MET A 1041 -26.72 2.02 -33.40
C MET A 1041 -27.11 0.98 -34.44
N ASN A 1042 -27.45 1.43 -35.64
CA ASN A 1042 -27.63 0.55 -36.78
C ASN A 1042 -26.28 -0.10 -37.17
N GLU A 1043 -26.28 -1.41 -37.35
CA GLU A 1043 -25.11 -2.16 -37.83
C GLU A 1043 -24.65 -1.63 -39.20
N LYS A 1044 -25.63 -1.28 -40.05
CA LYS A 1044 -25.40 -0.69 -41.38
C LYS A 1044 -25.25 0.82 -41.29
N TYR A 1045 -24.41 1.37 -42.16
CA TYR A 1045 -24.31 2.81 -42.32
C TYR A 1045 -25.59 3.37 -42.95
N VAL A 1046 -25.89 4.63 -42.63
CA VAL A 1046 -27.01 5.36 -43.22
C VAL A 1046 -26.67 5.70 -44.66
N VAL A 1047 -27.54 5.25 -45.56
CA VAL A 1047 -27.54 5.61 -46.98
C VAL A 1047 -28.44 6.83 -47.14
N LEU A 1048 -27.83 8.00 -47.37
CA LEU A 1048 -28.55 9.18 -47.84
C LEU A 1048 -28.78 9.10 -49.36
N GLU A 1049 -29.70 9.87 -49.91
CA GLU A 1049 -29.74 10.11 -51.36
C GLU A 1049 -28.71 11.18 -51.73
N ALA A 1050 -28.12 11.11 -52.93
CA ALA A 1050 -27.24 12.16 -53.40
C ALA A 1050 -28.01 13.48 -53.54
N GLY A 1051 -27.58 14.54 -52.86
CA GLY A 1051 -28.33 15.79 -52.81
C GLY A 1051 -27.86 16.75 -51.73
N LYS A 1052 -28.58 17.87 -51.57
CA LYS A 1052 -28.30 18.90 -50.57
C LYS A 1052 -29.02 18.60 -49.27
N TYR A 1053 -28.34 18.80 -48.14
CA TYR A 1053 -28.93 18.59 -46.81
C TYR A 1053 -28.68 19.79 -45.91
N ALA A 1054 -29.69 20.15 -45.11
CA ALA A 1054 -29.49 20.96 -43.91
C ALA A 1054 -29.08 20.01 -42.78
N ILE A 1055 -27.89 20.21 -42.21
CA ILE A 1055 -27.45 19.43 -41.03
C ILE A 1055 -27.81 20.21 -39.79
N TYR A 1056 -28.75 19.69 -39.02
CA TYR A 1056 -29.11 20.21 -37.72
C TYR A 1056 -28.28 19.54 -36.64
N ASP A 1057 -27.50 20.34 -35.91
CA ASP A 1057 -26.83 19.96 -34.67
C ASP A 1057 -27.82 20.17 -33.52
N VAL A 1058 -28.30 19.05 -32.99
CA VAL A 1058 -29.35 19.01 -31.97
C VAL A 1058 -28.82 19.52 -30.63
N GLU A 1059 -27.56 19.23 -30.31
CA GLU A 1059 -26.94 19.60 -29.03
C GLU A 1059 -26.84 21.12 -28.88
N ASN A 1060 -26.46 21.80 -29.97
CA ASN A 1060 -26.25 23.26 -29.98
C ASN A 1060 -27.45 24.05 -30.54
N ASP A 1061 -28.57 23.39 -30.85
CA ASP A 1061 -29.74 23.94 -31.56
C ASP A 1061 -29.34 24.80 -32.77
N ALA A 1062 -28.54 24.22 -33.67
CA ALA A 1062 -27.81 24.99 -34.67
C ALA A 1062 -27.72 24.27 -36.01
N TYR A 1063 -27.53 25.01 -37.10
CA TYR A 1063 -27.39 24.41 -38.44
C TYR A 1063 -25.97 24.60 -38.98
N LEU A 1064 -25.38 23.55 -39.54
CA LEU A 1064 -24.05 23.64 -40.14
C LEU A 1064 -24.14 24.28 -41.54
N THR A 1065 -23.35 25.33 -41.78
CA THR A 1065 -23.29 26.06 -43.05
C THR A 1065 -21.90 26.07 -43.66
N TYR A 1066 -21.85 26.34 -44.97
CA TYR A 1066 -20.64 26.39 -45.77
C TYR A 1066 -20.02 27.81 -45.86
N LYS A 1067 -18.71 27.90 -46.13
CA LYS A 1067 -17.95 29.18 -46.15
C LYS A 1067 -17.83 29.88 -47.52
N ASN A 1068 -18.14 29.25 -48.67
CA ASN A 1068 -17.95 29.93 -49.97
C ASN A 1068 -19.18 30.74 -50.43
N GLN A 1069 -18.89 31.86 -51.08
CA GLN A 1069 -19.89 32.79 -51.64
C GLN A 1069 -20.86 32.07 -52.59
N GLY A 1070 -22.14 32.02 -52.21
CA GLY A 1070 -23.26 31.62 -53.06
C GLY A 1070 -23.99 30.34 -52.66
N GLU A 1071 -23.44 29.49 -51.78
CA GLU A 1071 -24.06 28.23 -51.36
C GLU A 1071 -24.25 28.20 -49.83
N THR A 1072 -25.49 27.97 -49.38
CA THR A 1072 -25.85 27.92 -47.96
C THR A 1072 -26.00 26.51 -47.41
N MET A 1073 -26.15 25.50 -48.27
CA MET A 1073 -26.40 24.10 -47.89
C MET A 1073 -25.35 23.14 -48.46
N PRO A 1074 -24.76 22.26 -47.64
CA PRO A 1074 -23.82 21.25 -48.11
C PRO A 1074 -24.49 20.20 -49.01
N SER A 1075 -23.83 19.88 -50.13
CA SER A 1075 -24.18 18.76 -51.02
C SER A 1075 -23.41 17.51 -50.61
N PHE A 1076 -24.06 16.35 -50.65
CA PHE A 1076 -23.47 15.07 -50.30
C PHE A 1076 -23.64 14.12 -51.48
N THR A 1077 -22.54 13.47 -51.86
CA THR A 1077 -22.56 12.40 -52.87
C THR A 1077 -21.92 11.15 -52.29
N PRO A 1078 -22.47 9.95 -52.60
CA PRO A 1078 -21.77 8.72 -52.29
C PRO A 1078 -20.46 8.67 -53.09
N LEU A 1079 -19.40 8.17 -52.44
CA LEU A 1079 -18.12 7.88 -53.10
C LEU A 1079 -18.23 6.55 -53.86
N VAL A 1080 -18.43 6.60 -55.18
CA VAL A 1080 -18.45 5.43 -56.05
C VAL A 1080 -17.05 5.24 -56.66
N LYS A 1081 -16.48 4.02 -56.67
CA LYS A 1081 -15.18 3.75 -57.32
C LYS A 1081 -15.19 2.46 -58.14
N GLU A 1082 -14.45 2.48 -59.26
CA GLU A 1082 -14.32 1.37 -60.22
C GLU A 1082 -13.25 0.31 -59.88
N ASP A 1083 -12.23 0.54 -59.02
CA ASP A 1083 -11.16 -0.49 -58.81
C ASP A 1083 -10.20 -0.39 -57.57
N GLY A 1084 -10.51 0.29 -56.44
CA GLY A 1084 -9.46 0.39 -55.38
C GLY A 1084 -9.77 0.86 -53.96
N ARG A 1085 -11.02 0.70 -53.47
CA ARG A 1085 -11.54 1.00 -52.10
C ARG A 1085 -11.86 2.50 -51.83
N TYR A 1086 -12.99 2.89 -51.21
CA TYR A 1086 -13.97 2.16 -50.39
C TYR A 1086 -15.41 2.33 -50.86
N ASP A 1087 -16.16 1.25 -50.73
CA ASP A 1087 -17.55 1.18 -50.26
C ASP A 1087 -17.61 -0.04 -49.30
N ALA A 1088 -18.31 0.04 -48.17
CA ALA A 1088 -18.74 -1.14 -47.39
C ALA A 1088 -20.23 -1.02 -46.94
N SER A 1089 -21.06 -0.41 -47.79
CA SER A 1089 -22.45 0.11 -47.65
C SER A 1089 -22.62 1.63 -47.36
N GLN A 1090 -21.73 2.39 -48.00
CA GLN A 1090 -21.72 3.80 -48.39
C GLN A 1090 -20.92 4.79 -47.53
N VAL A 1091 -19.84 5.27 -48.17
CA VAL A 1091 -18.96 6.35 -47.72
C VAL A 1091 -19.40 7.64 -48.42
N TRP A 1092 -19.52 8.71 -47.64
CA TRP A 1092 -19.99 10.01 -48.09
C TRP A 1092 -18.85 11.01 -48.24
N ILE A 1093 -18.97 11.87 -49.25
CA ILE A 1093 -18.13 13.05 -49.42
C ILE A 1093 -19.06 14.26 -49.55
N ALA A 1094 -18.73 15.35 -48.85
CA ALA A 1094 -19.38 16.64 -49.09
C ALA A 1094 -18.86 17.18 -50.44
N GLU A 1095 -19.67 17.69 -51.36
CA GLU A 1095 -19.16 18.17 -52.66
C GLU A 1095 -18.70 19.64 -52.58
N VAL A 1096 -17.64 20.02 -53.32
CA VAL A 1096 -17.28 21.43 -53.57
C VAL A 1096 -17.26 21.71 -55.07
N LYS A 1097 -18.00 22.73 -55.50
CA LYS A 1097 -17.88 23.27 -56.87
C LYS A 1097 -16.51 23.94 -57.06
N GLY A 1098 -15.64 23.34 -57.88
CA GLY A 1098 -14.38 23.95 -58.35
C GLY A 1098 -13.06 23.48 -57.73
N ALA A 1099 -13.02 22.40 -56.94
CA ALA A 1099 -11.77 21.86 -56.39
C ALA A 1099 -11.01 21.01 -57.43
N THR A 1100 -9.82 21.46 -57.87
CA THR A 1100 -9.04 20.82 -58.95
C THR A 1100 -7.97 19.82 -58.50
N THR A 1101 -7.93 19.33 -57.25
CA THR A 1101 -6.94 18.28 -56.86
C THR A 1101 -7.47 17.31 -55.79
N LYS A 1102 -6.92 16.09 -55.81
CA LYS A 1102 -7.26 14.83 -55.10
C LYS A 1102 -7.53 14.86 -53.56
N THR A 1103 -7.71 16.01 -52.91
CA THR A 1103 -8.13 16.14 -51.49
C THR A 1103 -8.90 17.45 -51.27
N PRO A 1104 -10.21 17.50 -51.53
CA PRO A 1104 -11.04 18.66 -51.23
C PRO A 1104 -11.03 18.99 -49.73
N LYS A 1105 -11.02 20.29 -49.38
CA LYS A 1105 -10.95 20.81 -47.99
C LYS A 1105 -12.23 21.57 -47.69
N TYR A 1106 -12.97 21.14 -46.66
CA TYR A 1106 -14.28 21.70 -46.28
C TYR A 1106 -14.16 22.56 -45.02
N ASN A 1107 -14.87 23.70 -44.99
CA ASN A 1107 -15.04 24.52 -43.78
C ASN A 1107 -16.53 24.60 -43.46
N PHE A 1108 -17.02 23.69 -42.61
CA PHE A 1108 -18.32 23.82 -41.98
C PHE A 1108 -18.22 24.79 -40.79
N SER A 1109 -19.20 25.65 -40.63
CA SER A 1109 -19.37 26.54 -39.47
C SER A 1109 -20.81 26.45 -38.98
N CYS A 1110 -21.03 26.41 -37.67
CA CYS A 1110 -22.38 26.30 -37.11
C CYS A 1110 -23.07 27.69 -37.05
N LEU A 1111 -24.34 27.77 -37.46
CA LEU A 1111 -25.23 28.90 -37.19
C LEU A 1111 -26.03 28.62 -35.92
N ILE A 1112 -25.55 29.16 -34.80
CA ILE A 1112 -26.17 28.95 -33.47
C ILE A 1112 -27.50 29.71 -33.36
N GLY A 1113 -28.55 28.99 -32.96
CA GLY A 1113 -29.89 29.55 -32.74
C GLY A 1113 -30.12 30.03 -31.31
N GLY A 1114 -29.55 31.17 -30.88
CA GLY A 1114 -29.90 31.78 -29.59
C GLY A 1114 -29.08 33.02 -29.20
N ASN A 1115 -29.77 34.16 -29.04
CA ASN A 1115 -29.42 35.42 -28.36
C ASN A 1115 -28.00 36.03 -28.40
N THR A 1116 -27.11 35.71 -29.35
CA THR A 1116 -25.85 36.48 -29.51
C THR A 1116 -25.72 37.04 -30.94
N PRO A 1117 -25.67 38.38 -31.11
CA PRO A 1117 -25.30 39.00 -32.37
C PRO A 1117 -23.78 38.92 -32.53
N TYR A 1118 -23.31 38.74 -33.77
CA TYR A 1118 -21.90 38.80 -34.23
C TYR A 1118 -21.03 37.53 -34.06
N LEU A 1119 -20.59 36.98 -35.20
CA LEU A 1119 -19.17 36.66 -35.45
C LEU A 1119 -18.87 36.74 -36.96
N ASN A 1120 -17.89 37.57 -37.28
CA ASN A 1120 -17.39 37.89 -38.62
C ASN A 1120 -16.59 36.69 -39.16
N ALA A 1121 -16.92 36.18 -40.34
CA ALA A 1121 -16.37 34.94 -40.94
C ALA A 1121 -14.86 34.99 -41.34
N THR A 1122 -14.08 35.93 -40.81
CA THR A 1122 -12.71 36.22 -41.24
C THR A 1122 -11.58 35.57 -40.43
N LYS A 1123 -11.85 34.82 -39.35
CA LYS A 1123 -10.80 34.09 -38.61
C LYS A 1123 -11.17 32.65 -38.27
N MET A 1124 -11.33 31.80 -39.28
CA MET A 1124 -11.16 30.34 -39.11
C MET A 1124 -10.45 29.79 -40.33
N ALA A 1125 -9.16 29.47 -40.15
CA ALA A 1125 -8.26 28.97 -41.18
C ALA A 1125 -7.83 27.54 -40.85
N LYS A 1126 -8.04 26.66 -41.84
CA LYS A 1126 -7.47 25.31 -42.03
C LYS A 1126 -7.84 24.24 -41.00
N LYS A 1127 -8.55 23.20 -41.49
CA LYS A 1127 -8.15 21.78 -41.40
C LYS A 1127 -8.89 20.98 -42.51
N ALA A 1128 -8.32 19.84 -42.93
CA ALA A 1128 -8.66 19.08 -44.15
C ALA A 1128 -9.34 17.74 -43.82
N TYR A 1129 -10.39 17.31 -44.54
CA TYR A 1129 -11.10 16.06 -44.19
C TYR A 1129 -11.58 15.21 -45.36
N PHE A 1130 -11.34 13.92 -45.13
CA PHE A 1130 -11.48 12.75 -46.00
C PHE A 1130 -12.94 12.26 -46.05
N PRO A 1131 -13.26 11.28 -46.92
CA PRO A 1131 -14.57 10.63 -46.93
C PRO A 1131 -14.96 10.12 -45.54
N TYR A 1132 -16.25 10.04 -45.22
CA TYR A 1132 -16.76 9.66 -43.90
C TYR A 1132 -17.94 8.70 -44.00
N TYR A 1133 -18.23 8.01 -42.90
CA TYR A 1133 -19.42 7.18 -42.76
C TYR A 1133 -20.47 7.89 -41.92
N ILE A 1134 -21.74 7.54 -42.14
CA ILE A 1134 -22.85 8.03 -41.32
C ILE A 1134 -23.42 6.83 -40.56
N ARG A 1135 -23.39 6.90 -39.23
CA ARG A 1135 -24.06 5.95 -38.33
C ARG A 1135 -25.43 6.49 -37.99
N GLY A 1136 -26.45 5.64 -38.02
CA GLY A 1136 -27.82 6.00 -37.67
C GLY A 1136 -28.23 5.42 -36.32
N LEU A 1137 -29.04 6.17 -35.59
CA LEU A 1137 -29.74 5.69 -34.41
C LEU A 1137 -31.02 4.97 -34.86
N ILE A 1138 -31.23 3.72 -34.43
CA ILE A 1138 -32.43 2.97 -34.83
C ILE A 1138 -33.69 3.67 -34.28
N GLY A 1139 -34.68 3.87 -35.16
CA GLY A 1139 -35.97 4.48 -34.81
C GLY A 1139 -35.95 6.01 -34.71
N SER A 1140 -34.86 6.67 -35.12
CA SER A 1140 -34.70 8.12 -35.10
C SER A 1140 -33.99 8.61 -36.38
N ASP A 1141 -34.20 9.88 -36.72
CA ASP A 1141 -33.50 10.56 -37.83
C ASP A 1141 -32.11 11.09 -37.40
N HIS A 1142 -31.73 10.83 -36.14
CA HIS A 1142 -30.45 11.25 -35.58
C HIS A 1142 -29.30 10.36 -36.08
N VAL A 1143 -28.19 11.01 -36.44
CA VAL A 1143 -27.02 10.39 -37.02
C VAL A 1143 -25.73 10.91 -36.40
N ALA A 1144 -24.68 10.09 -36.49
CA ALA A 1144 -23.32 10.43 -36.09
C ALA A 1144 -22.38 10.24 -37.29
N VAL A 1145 -21.44 11.17 -37.49
CA VAL A 1145 -20.52 11.12 -38.63
C VAL A 1145 -19.17 10.55 -38.16
N ARG A 1146 -18.77 9.41 -38.70
CA ARG A 1146 -17.55 8.66 -38.33
C ARG A 1146 -16.44 8.86 -39.36
N THR A 1147 -15.19 9.01 -38.93
CA THR A 1147 -14.04 9.08 -39.85
C THR A 1147 -13.74 7.74 -40.54
N LEU A 1148 -13.01 7.79 -41.66
CA LEU A 1148 -12.75 6.61 -42.51
C LEU A 1148 -11.78 5.58 -41.90
N THR A 1149 -10.76 6.05 -41.17
CA THR A 1149 -9.59 5.21 -40.78
C THR A 1149 -9.55 4.86 -39.30
N LYS A 1150 -10.24 5.63 -38.45
CA LYS A 1150 -10.36 5.42 -37.02
C LYS A 1150 -11.81 5.60 -36.60
N GLU A 1151 -12.21 4.93 -35.52
CA GLU A 1151 -13.52 5.11 -34.93
C GLU A 1151 -13.61 6.39 -34.09
N GLU A 1152 -13.52 7.50 -34.81
CA GLU A 1152 -13.58 8.87 -34.34
C GLU A 1152 -14.84 9.52 -34.94
N TYR A 1153 -15.54 10.36 -34.17
CA TYR A 1153 -16.82 10.94 -34.58
C TYR A 1153 -16.75 12.46 -34.64
N TRP A 1154 -17.55 13.09 -35.52
CA TRP A 1154 -17.65 14.55 -35.56
C TRP A 1154 -18.33 15.07 -34.29
N LYS A 1155 -17.84 16.20 -33.77
CA LYS A 1155 -18.44 16.91 -32.64
C LYS A 1155 -18.35 18.41 -32.87
N ALA A 1156 -19.43 19.16 -32.62
CA ALA A 1156 -19.34 20.61 -32.54
C ALA A 1156 -19.00 21.00 -31.10
N ASN A 1157 -18.05 21.93 -30.93
CA ASN A 1157 -17.78 22.49 -29.60
C ASN A 1157 -18.75 23.63 -29.27
N GLU A 1158 -18.74 24.06 -28.00
CA GLU A 1158 -19.60 25.12 -27.44
C GLU A 1158 -19.56 26.45 -28.22
N ASN A 1159 -18.51 26.67 -29.02
CA ASN A 1159 -18.32 27.87 -29.84
C ASN A 1159 -18.87 27.70 -31.28
N GLY A 1160 -19.56 26.61 -31.58
CA GLY A 1160 -20.11 26.33 -32.91
C GLY A 1160 -19.06 25.94 -33.96
N VAL A 1161 -17.86 25.52 -33.52
CA VAL A 1161 -16.83 25.00 -34.42
C VAL A 1161 -16.97 23.50 -34.53
N LEU A 1162 -17.16 23.00 -35.75
CA LEU A 1162 -17.23 21.57 -36.02
C LEU A 1162 -15.84 20.95 -36.02
N GLU A 1163 -15.59 20.05 -35.08
CA GLU A 1163 -14.40 19.22 -34.98
C GLU A 1163 -14.63 17.88 -35.66
N THR A 1164 -13.92 17.65 -36.77
CA THR A 1164 -14.11 16.50 -37.67
C THR A 1164 -13.02 15.42 -37.52
N LYS A 1165 -12.12 15.57 -36.53
CA LYS A 1165 -11.19 14.53 -36.02
C LYS A 1165 -11.57 14.13 -34.59
N GLY A 1166 -12.86 14.09 -34.29
CA GLY A 1166 -13.29 14.10 -32.90
C GLY A 1166 -12.85 12.87 -32.12
N THR A 1167 -13.09 12.96 -30.82
CA THR A 1167 -12.76 12.00 -29.78
C THR A 1167 -13.09 10.55 -30.19
N ALA A 1168 -12.24 9.61 -29.77
CA ALA A 1168 -12.54 8.19 -29.87
C ALA A 1168 -13.78 7.86 -29.02
N GLY A 1169 -14.68 7.03 -29.57
CA GLY A 1169 -15.93 6.66 -28.92
C GLY A 1169 -17.07 7.65 -29.15
N LEU A 1170 -18.26 7.11 -29.45
CA LEU A 1170 -19.48 7.89 -29.59
C LEU A 1170 -20.12 8.05 -28.20
N THR A 1171 -20.55 9.26 -27.85
CA THR A 1171 -21.27 9.53 -26.59
C THR A 1171 -22.73 9.95 -26.81
N GLN A 1172 -23.09 10.35 -28.04
CA GLN A 1172 -24.45 10.71 -28.44
C GLN A 1172 -24.61 10.72 -29.98
N PHE A 1173 -25.83 10.89 -30.50
CA PHE A 1173 -26.10 11.11 -31.94
C PHE A 1173 -26.50 12.57 -32.20
N PRO A 1174 -25.53 13.46 -32.48
CA PRO A 1174 -25.75 14.90 -32.40
C PRO A 1174 -26.36 15.53 -33.66
N PHE A 1175 -26.43 14.83 -34.79
CA PHE A 1175 -26.83 15.44 -36.07
C PHE A 1175 -28.14 14.89 -36.62
N VAL A 1176 -28.90 15.70 -37.35
CA VAL A 1176 -30.02 15.27 -38.21
C VAL A 1176 -29.78 15.83 -39.61
N PHE A 1177 -29.86 14.97 -40.63
CA PHE A 1177 -29.64 15.36 -42.03
C PHE A 1177 -30.99 15.51 -42.73
N ILE A 1178 -31.37 16.74 -43.06
CA ILE A 1178 -32.67 17.06 -43.63
C ILE A 1178 -32.49 17.33 -45.13
N PRO A 1179 -33.05 16.52 -46.05
CA PRO A 1179 -32.91 16.74 -47.49
C PRO A 1179 -33.57 18.06 -47.92
N VAL A 1180 -32.90 18.80 -48.80
CA VAL A 1180 -33.35 20.09 -49.35
C VAL A 1180 -33.43 19.99 -50.87
N LYS A 1181 -34.63 20.17 -51.42
CA LYS A 1181 -34.84 20.19 -52.88
C LYS A 1181 -34.31 21.49 -53.48
N ASP A 1182 -33.82 21.45 -54.73
CA ASP A 1182 -33.28 22.63 -55.41
C ASP A 1182 -34.29 23.80 -55.53
N GLU A 1183 -35.58 23.47 -55.61
CA GLU A 1183 -36.71 24.40 -55.68
C GLU A 1183 -37.01 25.10 -54.34
N GLU A 1184 -36.54 24.53 -53.24
CA GLU A 1184 -36.74 24.97 -51.85
C GLU A 1184 -35.50 25.71 -51.28
N LEU A 1185 -34.51 26.03 -52.11
CA LEU A 1185 -33.36 26.82 -51.69
C LEU A 1185 -33.74 28.31 -51.72
N PRO A 1186 -33.82 29.02 -50.58
CA PRO A 1186 -33.83 30.47 -50.62
C PRO A 1186 -32.48 30.89 -51.20
N THR A 1187 -32.51 31.71 -52.26
CA THR A 1187 -31.34 32.34 -52.89
C THR A 1187 -30.62 33.26 -51.90
N GLY A 1188 -29.89 32.68 -50.95
CA GLY A 1188 -29.06 33.39 -49.98
C GLY A 1188 -29.84 34.32 -49.04
N ILE A 1189 -29.77 34.08 -47.74
CA ILE A 1189 -30.06 35.14 -46.77
C ILE A 1189 -28.93 36.15 -46.88
N THR A 1190 -29.05 37.10 -47.82
CA THR A 1190 -28.21 38.29 -47.88
C THR A 1190 -29.01 39.43 -47.27
N ASN A 1191 -28.44 40.03 -46.23
CA ASN A 1191 -28.88 41.23 -45.51
C ASN A 1191 -30.13 41.12 -44.62
N ILE A 1192 -29.93 40.95 -43.31
CA ILE A 1192 -30.93 41.29 -42.29
C ILE A 1192 -30.39 42.47 -41.48
N GLY A 1193 -30.92 43.66 -41.75
CA GLY A 1193 -30.65 44.87 -40.98
C GLY A 1193 -31.58 44.98 -39.77
N VAL A 1194 -31.02 45.37 -38.63
CA VAL A 1194 -31.73 45.57 -37.35
C VAL A 1194 -32.34 46.98 -37.32
N SER A 1195 -33.61 47.15 -36.93
CA SER A 1195 -34.06 48.28 -36.08
C SER A 1195 -35.50 48.16 -35.60
N GLU A 1196 -35.81 48.96 -34.58
CA GLU A 1196 -36.88 48.87 -33.58
C GLU A 1196 -38.29 49.29 -34.02
N LYS A 1197 -39.27 48.69 -33.32
CA LYS A 1197 -40.67 49.10 -33.07
C LYS A 1197 -41.45 49.76 -34.23
N GLY A 1198 -42.22 48.91 -34.92
CA GLY A 1198 -43.44 49.27 -35.64
C GLY A 1198 -44.38 48.06 -35.70
N GLU A 1199 -45.69 48.27 -35.56
CA GLU A 1199 -46.69 47.21 -35.70
C GLU A 1199 -46.71 46.66 -37.14
N ASN A 1200 -46.77 45.34 -37.29
CA ASN A 1200 -46.63 44.65 -38.58
C ASN A 1200 -47.97 44.51 -39.30
N ILE A 1201 -48.09 44.99 -40.54
CA ILE A 1201 -49.37 45.00 -41.28
C ILE A 1201 -49.61 43.75 -42.13
N ASN A 1202 -48.56 43.02 -42.49
CA ASN A 1202 -48.69 41.77 -43.23
C ASN A 1202 -47.58 40.79 -42.83
N THR A 1203 -47.97 39.63 -42.31
CA THR A 1203 -47.05 38.65 -41.72
C THR A 1203 -47.17 37.33 -42.48
N GLN A 1204 -46.09 36.90 -43.11
CA GLN A 1204 -45.99 35.65 -43.83
C GLN A 1204 -44.95 34.75 -43.15
N TYR A 1205 -45.31 33.49 -42.94
CA TYR A 1205 -44.37 32.50 -42.40
C TYR A 1205 -43.83 31.69 -43.55
N TYR A 1206 -42.58 31.29 -43.43
CA TYR A 1206 -41.90 30.41 -44.35
C TYR A 1206 -41.29 29.28 -43.54
N THR A 1207 -41.30 28.07 -44.08
CA THR A 1207 -40.47 26.98 -43.55
C THR A 1207 -39.00 27.40 -43.62
N VAL A 1208 -38.13 26.71 -42.89
CA VAL A 1208 -36.67 26.88 -43.04
C VAL A 1208 -36.19 26.58 -44.48
N SER A 1209 -36.99 25.85 -45.25
CA SER A 1209 -36.83 25.59 -46.69
C SER A 1209 -37.50 26.64 -47.59
N GLY A 1210 -37.82 27.83 -47.07
CA GLY A 1210 -38.30 28.96 -47.88
C GLY A 1210 -39.72 28.81 -48.45
N VAL A 1211 -40.46 27.75 -48.10
CA VAL A 1211 -41.83 27.53 -48.56
C VAL A 1211 -42.80 28.35 -47.72
N GLN A 1212 -43.60 29.19 -48.37
CA GLN A 1212 -44.59 30.01 -47.67
C GLN A 1212 -45.65 29.13 -47.01
N THR A 1213 -45.86 29.32 -45.72
CA THR A 1213 -46.76 28.56 -44.86
C THR A 1213 -47.59 29.49 -43.98
N HIS A 1214 -48.66 28.95 -43.39
CA HIS A 1214 -49.49 29.67 -42.43
C HIS A 1214 -48.92 29.67 -41.00
N GLY A 1215 -47.85 28.92 -40.73
CA GLY A 1215 -47.15 28.91 -39.43
C GLY A 1215 -48.05 28.48 -38.27
N LYS A 1216 -48.92 27.48 -38.47
CA LYS A 1216 -49.88 26.98 -37.47
C LYS A 1216 -49.47 25.68 -36.79
N THR A 1217 -48.47 24.98 -37.32
CA THR A 1217 -47.90 23.75 -36.75
C THR A 1217 -46.71 24.06 -35.83
N LYS A 1218 -46.37 23.13 -34.92
CA LYS A 1218 -45.17 23.26 -34.08
C LYS A 1218 -43.92 23.15 -34.94
N GLY A 1219 -42.94 24.04 -34.74
CA GLY A 1219 -41.70 24.04 -35.52
C GLY A 1219 -41.01 25.40 -35.62
N VAL A 1220 -39.90 25.43 -36.37
CA VAL A 1220 -39.09 26.62 -36.64
C VAL A 1220 -39.49 27.24 -37.97
N TYR A 1221 -39.84 28.53 -37.96
CA TYR A 1221 -40.25 29.27 -39.15
C TYR A 1221 -39.45 30.56 -39.32
N ILE A 1222 -39.33 31.01 -40.57
CA ILE A 1222 -38.90 32.35 -40.92
C ILE A 1222 -40.14 33.21 -41.10
N GLN A 1223 -40.36 34.17 -40.20
CA GLN A 1223 -41.44 35.14 -40.29
C GLN A 1223 -40.93 36.38 -41.04
N LYS A 1224 -41.55 36.66 -42.17
CA LYS A 1224 -41.37 37.89 -42.94
C LYS A 1224 -42.55 38.81 -42.66
N SER A 1225 -42.28 40.02 -42.21
CA SER A 1225 -43.29 41.05 -42.04
C SER A 1225 -42.89 42.33 -42.74
N THR A 1226 -43.86 43.13 -43.15
CA THR A 1226 -43.61 44.46 -43.70
C THR A 1226 -44.20 45.49 -42.74
N ASP A 1227 -43.41 46.49 -42.37
CA ASP A 1227 -43.87 47.59 -41.53
C ASP A 1227 -44.63 48.66 -42.34
N ASN A 1228 -45.16 49.64 -41.62
CA ASN A 1228 -45.98 50.75 -42.15
C ASN A 1228 -45.24 51.66 -43.13
N THR A 1229 -43.92 51.50 -43.29
CA THR A 1229 -43.07 52.26 -44.20
C THR A 1229 -42.70 51.47 -45.47
N GLY A 1230 -43.13 50.21 -45.58
CA GLY A 1230 -42.79 49.33 -46.69
C GLY A 1230 -41.47 48.58 -46.51
N LYS A 1231 -40.82 48.68 -45.34
CA LYS A 1231 -39.56 47.99 -45.03
C LYS A 1231 -39.86 46.53 -44.64
N VAL A 1232 -39.16 45.60 -45.29
CA VAL A 1232 -39.28 44.16 -45.03
C VAL A 1232 -38.41 43.76 -43.84
N ILE A 1233 -39.03 43.14 -42.85
CA ILE A 1233 -38.44 42.63 -41.61
C ILE A 1233 -38.52 41.10 -41.63
N ILE A 1234 -37.41 40.40 -41.36
CA ILE A 1234 -37.34 38.93 -41.37
C ILE A 1234 -36.81 38.45 -40.02
N LYS A 1235 -37.55 37.58 -39.32
CA LYS A 1235 -37.17 37.02 -38.00
C LYS A 1235 -37.48 35.52 -37.86
N LYS A 1236 -36.62 34.76 -37.18
CA LYS A 1236 -36.89 33.35 -36.80
C LYS A 1236 -37.92 33.34 -35.66
N VAL A 1237 -38.93 32.48 -35.77
CA VAL A 1237 -39.97 32.32 -34.74
C VAL A 1237 -40.18 30.84 -34.47
N ILE A 1238 -40.13 30.48 -33.19
CA ILE A 1238 -40.37 29.11 -32.72
C ILE A 1238 -41.78 29.08 -32.15
N LYS A 1239 -42.66 28.26 -32.74
CA LYS A 1239 -43.99 27.99 -32.18
C LYS A 1239 -43.97 26.65 -31.45
N ARG A 1240 -44.13 26.72 -30.12
CA ARG A 1240 -44.07 25.60 -29.18
C ARG A 1240 -45.34 24.76 -29.15
#